data_AF-A0A1H2DF14-F1
#
_entry.id   AF-A0A1H2DF14-F1
#
_cell.length_a   1.000
_cell.length_b   1.000
_cell.length_c   1.000
_cell.angle_alpha   90.00
_cell.angle_beta   90.00
_cell.angle_gamma   90.00
#
_symmetry.space_group_name_H-M   'P 1'
#
loop_
_entity.id
_entity.type
_entity.pdbx_description
1 polymer ?
#
loop_
_entity_poly.entity_id
_entity_poly.type
_entity_poly.pdbx_seq_one_letter_code
_entity_poly.pdbx_strand_id
1 'polypeptide(L)'
;MILTRLTRWALRTAARRWPDGMREELLREWQAELTHLEQRPGTAGRRLGFALSLLTSPPVRDAAGVPRGWAEARSGLSPAVILMLAAIVGLGLTEAGQSYWFTLFSTFGDDSYGWWLRGTAIADAVVLTLWAVPIGFWLGRAQPMARDGRLGTAGPAVLAPLAMVPALVLPGISGDMRLTPTMETVLGVLAWTALSMVLGRAAVRAGRTRAVLLALAGVPLVATCAAALATVPLLITQGRDAAVASLILSGSSGIQPDAQGWIIQTGVMIGPFLAFGWLAAVYGLRAAAAPERPIRATTAADSPVRPAVASGSPLPVSGEAVAPEERAWPALPAVVPGAGLVAVLAGVLAWAYTVAYLTPAILVMAATAPMPGGDGEIFLWIAELRWTAILLTVLGAVIATAGRRSMPRAAILLAVGLFAAESVLLSHRILGAGGFRIALLTAAVLITAAWALAGPALPGIAAGVDRSRTAAAAIAAVGLGPLLYFQNTPPENHEFMPLGLPVTTVGVAAGLVLLGMITAAATSPRRPHPLVIALLVVVPIGLLVGLGVYFGNGASESFAGAGIALGLPLAVLVTALVRRHRPRRRGRTALLWSSLAVAAVPATIVLLYAAIMLLAFVPEILFKIDGTSYPADGLSVVPGAALLVLPAAVWLAGRPGGAPTTAPGPQPDSGPEPQLIA
;
A
#
# COMPACT_ATOMS: atom_id res chain seq x y z
N MET A 1 6.76 13.02 34.64
CA MET A 1 6.19 11.90 35.42
C MET A 1 5.33 10.94 34.58
N ILE A 2 4.38 11.43 33.77
CA ILE A 2 3.48 10.61 32.92
C ILE A 2 4.26 9.76 31.90
N LEU A 3 5.21 10.38 31.19
CA LEU A 3 6.02 9.71 30.18
C LEU A 3 6.74 8.48 30.75
N THR A 4 7.39 8.63 31.91
CA THR A 4 8.12 7.56 32.63
C THR A 4 7.20 6.40 33.03
N ARG A 5 5.96 6.69 33.44
CA ARG A 5 4.97 5.65 33.76
C ARG A 5 4.58 4.87 32.50
N LEU A 6 4.40 5.57 31.38
CA LEU A 6 4.02 4.99 30.10
C LEU A 6 5.15 4.13 29.50
N THR A 7 6.41 4.57 29.54
CA THR A 7 7.57 3.76 29.14
C THR A 7 7.69 2.49 29.97
N ARG A 8 7.58 2.58 31.30
CA ARG A 8 7.66 1.41 32.19
C ARG A 8 6.47 0.46 32.04
N TRP A 9 5.28 0.99 31.73
CA TRP A 9 4.11 0.17 31.40
C TRP A 9 4.31 -0.58 30.08
N ALA A 10 4.79 0.12 29.05
CA ALA A 10 5.07 -0.46 27.73
C ALA A 10 6.13 -1.56 27.82
N LEU A 11 7.23 -1.34 28.54
CA LEU A 11 8.27 -2.36 28.76
C LEU A 11 7.76 -3.61 29.50
N ARG A 12 7.01 -3.43 30.59
CA ARG A 12 6.43 -4.57 31.33
C ARG A 12 5.44 -5.34 30.48
N THR A 13 4.63 -4.64 29.69
CA THR A 13 3.67 -5.24 28.77
C THR A 13 4.39 -5.96 27.62
N ALA A 14 5.49 -5.39 27.11
CA ALA A 14 6.33 -6.02 26.10
C ALA A 14 6.95 -7.32 26.62
N ALA A 15 7.50 -7.32 27.84
CA ALA A 15 8.17 -8.47 28.45
C ALA A 15 7.20 -9.61 28.78
N ARG A 16 5.96 -9.29 29.18
CA ARG A 16 4.90 -10.28 29.43
C ARG A 16 4.58 -11.17 28.23
N ARG A 17 4.99 -10.80 27.02
CA ARG A 17 4.81 -11.61 25.81
C ARG A 17 5.86 -12.72 25.67
N TRP A 18 6.84 -12.77 26.56
CA TRP A 18 7.93 -13.74 26.57
C TRP A 18 7.73 -14.84 27.62
N PRO A 19 8.27 -16.07 27.40
CA PRO A 19 8.21 -17.18 28.34
C PRO A 19 8.75 -16.78 29.72
N ASP A 20 8.24 -17.40 30.78
CA ASP A 20 8.55 -17.02 32.16
C ASP A 20 10.07 -17.05 32.43
N GLY A 21 10.80 -18.01 31.86
CA GLY A 21 12.26 -18.11 32.01
C GLY A 21 13.08 -16.98 31.35
N MET A 22 12.57 -16.32 30.30
CA MET A 22 13.26 -15.21 29.62
C MET A 22 12.70 -13.83 29.98
N ARG A 23 11.47 -13.78 30.49
CA ARG A 23 10.76 -12.52 30.76
C ARG A 23 11.54 -11.62 31.71
N GLU A 24 12.07 -12.19 32.79
CA GLU A 24 12.76 -11.42 33.83
C GLU A 24 14.15 -10.98 33.38
N GLU A 25 14.82 -11.80 32.57
CA GLU A 25 16.12 -11.46 31.97
C GLU A 25 15.98 -10.31 30.98
N LEU A 26 15.05 -10.41 30.02
CA LEU A 26 14.80 -9.36 29.03
C LEU A 26 14.25 -8.09 29.66
N LEU A 27 13.39 -8.21 30.67
CA LEU A 27 12.91 -7.04 31.39
C LEU A 27 14.07 -6.33 32.09
N ARG A 28 15.02 -7.07 32.69
CA ARG A 28 16.24 -6.48 33.28
C ARG A 28 17.12 -5.83 32.22
N GLU A 29 17.37 -6.50 31.10
CA GLU A 29 18.17 -5.98 30.00
C GLU A 29 17.58 -4.69 29.41
N TRP A 30 16.28 -4.68 29.11
CA TRP A 30 15.61 -3.49 28.56
C TRP A 30 15.48 -2.37 29.58
N GLN A 31 15.37 -2.68 30.88
CA GLN A 31 15.42 -1.67 31.93
C GLN A 31 16.82 -1.06 32.04
N ALA A 32 17.88 -1.87 31.90
CA ALA A 32 19.25 -1.36 31.85
C ALA A 32 19.45 -0.43 30.65
N GLU A 33 18.95 -0.82 29.47
CA GLU A 33 19.04 0.02 28.26
C GLU A 33 18.18 1.30 28.35
N LEU A 34 16.99 1.22 28.97
CA LEU A 34 16.19 2.41 29.25
C LEU A 34 16.93 3.35 30.23
N THR A 35 17.58 2.80 31.26
CA THR A 35 18.35 3.57 32.25
C THR A 35 19.54 4.26 31.58
N HIS A 36 20.22 3.58 30.66
CA HIS A 36 21.27 4.17 29.81
C HIS A 36 20.74 5.33 28.95
N LEU A 37 19.55 5.19 28.39
CA LEU A 37 18.89 6.29 27.66
C LEU A 37 18.47 7.43 28.59
N GLU A 38 18.09 7.16 29.84
CA GLU A 38 17.71 8.18 30.84
C GLU A 38 18.86 9.09 31.25
N GLN A 39 20.09 8.55 31.33
CA GLN A 39 21.30 9.31 31.70
C GLN A 39 21.72 10.35 30.64
N ARG A 40 21.19 10.27 29.42
CA ARG A 40 21.49 11.23 28.35
C ARG A 40 20.43 12.36 28.32
N PRO A 41 20.83 13.64 28.37
CA PRO A 41 19.90 14.75 28.22
C PRO A 41 19.23 14.74 26.82
N GLY A 42 17.95 15.17 26.74
CA GLY A 42 17.21 15.28 25.48
C GLY A 42 16.65 13.98 24.87
N THR A 43 16.71 12.84 25.57
CA THR A 43 16.32 11.52 25.02
C THR A 43 14.88 11.09 25.31
N ALA A 44 14.02 11.96 25.84
CA ALA A 44 12.66 11.60 26.24
C ALA A 44 11.85 10.90 25.12
N GLY A 45 11.92 11.42 23.89
CA GLY A 45 11.31 10.81 22.71
C GLY A 45 11.94 9.47 22.32
N ARG A 46 13.27 9.32 22.46
CA ARG A 46 13.97 8.05 22.20
C ARG A 46 13.61 6.97 23.20
N ARG A 47 13.41 7.33 24.48
CA ARG A 47 12.94 6.42 25.53
C ARG A 47 11.54 5.88 25.23
N LEU A 48 10.63 6.78 24.88
CA LEU A 48 9.27 6.40 24.49
C LEU A 48 9.28 5.56 23.21
N GLY A 49 10.02 5.99 22.18
CA GLY A 49 10.17 5.26 20.93
C GLY A 49 10.75 3.86 21.13
N PHE A 50 11.75 3.70 22.00
CA PHE A 50 12.32 2.41 22.36
C PHE A 50 11.26 1.49 23.00
N ALA A 51 10.59 1.96 24.06
CA ALA A 51 9.58 1.15 24.74
C ALA A 51 8.36 0.84 23.85
N LEU A 52 7.93 1.78 23.01
CA LEU A 52 6.86 1.55 22.02
C LEU A 52 7.31 0.59 20.91
N SER A 53 8.56 0.68 20.46
CA SER A 53 9.11 -0.23 19.45
C SER A 53 9.16 -1.67 19.95
N LEU A 54 9.54 -1.86 21.23
CA LEU A 54 9.47 -3.14 21.91
C LEU A 54 8.02 -3.58 22.09
N LEU A 55 7.11 -2.70 22.55
CA LEU A 55 5.69 -3.03 22.73
C LEU A 55 5.01 -3.45 21.42
N THR A 56 5.39 -2.84 20.31
CA THR A 56 4.81 -3.11 18.98
C THR A 56 5.55 -4.20 18.22
N SER A 57 6.72 -4.66 18.69
CA SER A 57 7.46 -5.71 18.02
C SER A 57 6.69 -7.02 18.04
N PRO A 58 6.52 -7.69 16.89
CA PRO A 58 5.80 -8.94 16.85
C PRO A 58 6.65 -10.03 17.54
N PRO A 59 6.09 -10.81 18.48
CA PRO A 59 6.78 -11.97 19.04
C PRO A 59 6.67 -13.12 18.04
N VAL A 60 7.33 -13.02 16.88
CA VAL A 60 7.33 -14.14 15.91
C VAL A 60 8.36 -15.15 16.38
N ARG A 61 7.89 -16.20 17.03
CA ARG A 61 8.72 -17.36 17.40
C ARG A 61 9.08 -18.16 16.15
N ASP A 62 10.32 -18.59 16.05
CA ASP A 62 10.69 -19.65 15.13
C ASP A 62 10.32 -21.04 15.70
N ALA A 63 10.63 -22.10 14.97
CA ALA A 63 10.32 -23.48 15.35
C ALA A 63 11.04 -23.94 16.63
N ALA A 64 12.09 -23.22 17.08
CA ALA A 64 12.80 -23.47 18.32
C ALA A 64 12.26 -22.63 19.49
N GLY A 65 11.21 -21.83 19.25
CA GLY A 65 10.65 -20.93 20.26
C GLY A 65 11.43 -19.62 20.43
N VAL A 66 12.42 -19.35 19.58
CA VAL A 66 13.24 -18.13 19.62
C VAL A 66 12.52 -17.01 18.87
N PRO A 67 12.18 -15.90 19.52
CA PRO A 67 11.49 -14.79 18.88
C PRO A 67 12.42 -13.92 18.04
N ARG A 68 11.95 -13.61 16.84
CA ARG A 68 12.65 -12.84 15.80
C ARG A 68 12.38 -11.35 15.89
N GLY A 69 13.39 -10.55 15.53
CA GLY A 69 13.23 -9.09 15.38
C GLY A 69 12.38 -8.72 14.15
N TRP A 70 11.89 -7.48 14.08
CA TRP A 70 11.12 -6.95 12.93
C TRP A 70 11.79 -7.19 11.57
N ALA A 71 13.13 -7.24 11.53
CA ALA A 71 13.88 -7.48 10.30
C ALA A 71 13.77 -8.94 9.82
N GLU A 72 13.65 -9.90 10.74
CA GLU A 72 13.61 -11.35 10.51
C GLU A 72 12.18 -11.90 10.44
N ALA A 73 11.22 -11.15 11.00
CA ALA A 73 9.78 -11.39 10.91
C ALA A 73 9.14 -10.87 9.61
N ARG A 74 9.92 -10.25 8.71
CA ARG A 74 9.44 -9.70 7.42
C ARG A 74 9.16 -10.79 6.38
N SER A 75 8.22 -11.67 6.67
CA SER A 75 7.45 -12.33 5.62
C SER A 75 6.31 -11.39 5.20
N GLY A 76 6.52 -10.55 4.18
CA GLY A 76 5.47 -9.69 3.62
C GLY A 76 4.87 -8.67 4.60
N LEU A 77 3.92 -7.86 4.11
CA LEU A 77 3.08 -7.01 4.96
C LEU A 77 2.37 -7.84 6.04
N SER A 78 1.98 -7.21 7.16
CA SER A 78 1.16 -7.90 8.15
C SER A 78 -0.15 -8.38 7.50
N PRO A 79 -0.67 -9.56 7.87
CA PRO A 79 -1.91 -10.06 7.29
C PRO A 79 -3.10 -9.11 7.46
N ALA A 80 -3.12 -8.34 8.55
CA ALA A 80 -4.13 -7.29 8.77
C ALA A 80 -4.10 -6.24 7.65
N VAL A 81 -2.92 -5.76 7.24
CA VAL A 81 -2.78 -4.81 6.12
C VAL A 81 -3.20 -5.44 4.80
N ILE A 82 -2.88 -6.71 4.56
CA ILE A 82 -3.28 -7.39 3.30
C ILE A 82 -4.81 -7.59 3.25
N LEU A 83 -5.43 -7.97 4.37
CA LEU A 83 -6.88 -8.10 4.47
C LEU A 83 -7.56 -6.75 4.27
N MET A 84 -7.00 -5.69 4.85
CA MET A 84 -7.47 -4.32 4.67
C MET A 84 -7.44 -3.89 3.21
N LEU A 85 -6.32 -4.11 2.51
CA LEU A 85 -6.20 -3.83 1.07
C LEU A 85 -7.20 -4.66 0.25
N ALA A 86 -7.36 -5.95 0.56
CA ALA A 86 -8.31 -6.81 -0.14
C ALA A 86 -9.76 -6.36 0.07
N ALA A 87 -10.10 -5.82 1.25
CA ALA A 87 -11.42 -5.28 1.53
C ALA A 87 -11.68 -3.98 0.75
N ILE A 88 -10.73 -3.05 0.76
CA ILE A 88 -10.81 -1.80 0.02
C ILE A 88 -10.95 -2.06 -1.49
N VAL A 89 -10.22 -3.04 -2.03
CA VAL A 89 -10.39 -3.48 -3.42
C VAL A 89 -11.77 -4.11 -3.66
N GLY A 90 -12.31 -4.86 -2.69
CA GLY A 90 -13.66 -5.41 -2.77
C GLY A 90 -14.74 -4.33 -2.83
N LEU A 91 -14.57 -3.25 -2.06
CA LEU A 91 -15.44 -2.07 -2.11
C LEU A 91 -15.29 -1.32 -3.45
N GLY A 92 -14.07 -1.17 -3.96
CA GLY A 92 -13.87 -0.62 -5.31
C GLY A 92 -14.55 -1.46 -6.39
N LEU A 93 -14.66 -2.78 -6.21
CA LEU A 93 -15.33 -3.67 -7.14
C LEU A 93 -16.86 -3.48 -7.15
N THR A 94 -17.46 -3.26 -5.98
CA THR A 94 -18.90 -2.96 -5.89
C THR A 94 -19.22 -1.62 -6.55
N GLU A 95 -18.46 -0.58 -6.25
CA GLU A 95 -18.63 0.75 -6.84
C GLU A 95 -18.44 0.75 -8.36
N ALA A 96 -17.43 0.04 -8.86
CA ALA A 96 -17.22 -0.15 -10.29
C ALA A 96 -18.39 -0.91 -10.95
N GLY A 97 -18.90 -1.95 -10.28
CA GLY A 97 -20.06 -2.71 -10.74
C GLY A 97 -21.30 -1.85 -10.80
N GLN A 98 -21.55 -1.05 -9.77
CA GLN A 98 -22.67 -0.10 -9.73
C GLN A 98 -22.56 0.93 -10.85
N SER A 99 -21.39 1.55 -11.01
CA SER A 99 -21.15 2.56 -12.05
C SER A 99 -21.33 1.99 -13.47
N TYR A 100 -20.90 0.75 -13.70
CA TYR A 100 -21.13 0.04 -14.96
C TYR A 100 -22.62 -0.19 -15.22
N TRP A 101 -23.37 -0.68 -14.23
CA TRP A 101 -24.81 -0.89 -14.35
C TRP A 101 -25.55 0.42 -14.58
N PHE A 102 -25.20 1.47 -13.84
CA PHE A 102 -25.77 2.80 -14.01
C PHE A 102 -25.59 3.30 -15.44
N THR A 103 -24.36 3.21 -15.98
CA THR A 103 -24.05 3.60 -17.35
C THR A 103 -24.83 2.76 -18.37
N LEU A 104 -24.96 1.45 -18.12
CA LEU A 104 -25.70 0.56 -19.00
C LEU A 104 -27.19 0.93 -19.06
N PHE A 105 -27.85 1.11 -17.90
CA PHE A 105 -29.27 1.43 -17.85
C PHE A 105 -29.59 2.84 -18.34
N SER A 106 -28.74 3.82 -18.04
CA SER A 106 -28.89 5.18 -18.58
C SER A 106 -28.81 5.20 -20.11
N THR A 107 -27.95 4.34 -20.69
CA THR A 107 -27.87 4.18 -22.16
C THR A 107 -29.17 3.64 -22.78
N PHE A 108 -29.96 2.88 -22.02
CA PHE A 108 -31.25 2.36 -22.48
C PHE A 108 -32.45 3.28 -22.17
N GLY A 109 -32.20 4.49 -21.64
CA GLY A 109 -33.25 5.48 -21.36
C GLY A 109 -34.18 5.10 -20.20
N ASP A 110 -33.76 4.16 -19.36
CA ASP A 110 -34.56 3.70 -18.23
C ASP A 110 -34.22 4.50 -16.97
N ASP A 111 -34.95 5.60 -16.74
CA ASP A 111 -34.81 6.52 -15.59
C ASP A 111 -35.29 5.92 -14.27
N SER A 112 -35.52 4.62 -14.22
CA SER A 112 -36.10 3.93 -13.08
C SER A 112 -35.00 3.70 -12.01
N TYR A 113 -34.45 4.79 -11.51
CA TYR A 113 -33.43 4.90 -10.48
C TYR A 113 -33.85 4.23 -9.15
N GLY A 114 -35.17 4.15 -8.89
CA GLY A 114 -35.74 3.73 -7.60
C GLY A 114 -35.76 2.21 -7.31
N TRP A 115 -35.82 1.33 -8.32
CA TRP A 115 -35.73 -0.13 -8.10
C TRP A 115 -34.28 -0.58 -8.02
N TRP A 116 -33.39 0.09 -8.76
CA TRP A 116 -31.95 -0.19 -8.75
C TRP A 116 -31.33 0.05 -7.37
N LEU A 117 -31.58 1.19 -6.72
CA LEU A 117 -31.15 1.49 -5.34
C LEU A 117 -31.58 0.43 -4.30
N ARG A 118 -32.70 -0.28 -4.54
CA ARG A 118 -33.17 -1.36 -3.64
C ARG A 118 -32.52 -2.71 -3.95
N GLY A 119 -32.09 -2.93 -5.19
CA GLY A 119 -31.38 -4.13 -5.64
C GLY A 119 -29.86 -4.08 -5.42
N THR A 120 -29.26 -2.89 -5.36
CA THR A 120 -27.81 -2.69 -5.22
C THR A 120 -27.27 -3.30 -3.95
N ALA A 121 -27.92 -3.14 -2.79
CA ALA A 121 -27.43 -3.71 -1.54
C ALA A 121 -27.30 -5.26 -1.58
N ILE A 122 -28.24 -5.94 -2.24
CA ILE A 122 -28.17 -7.40 -2.42
C ILE A 122 -27.08 -7.74 -3.45
N ALA A 123 -27.02 -7.00 -4.55
CA ALA A 123 -26.00 -7.19 -5.58
C ALA A 123 -24.58 -6.97 -5.02
N ASP A 124 -24.37 -5.92 -4.24
CA ASP A 124 -23.12 -5.60 -3.55
C ASP A 124 -22.73 -6.69 -2.56
N ALA A 125 -23.69 -7.15 -1.75
CA ALA A 125 -23.46 -8.25 -0.83
C ALA A 125 -23.04 -9.53 -1.58
N VAL A 126 -23.66 -9.83 -2.73
CA VAL A 126 -23.30 -10.96 -3.59
C VAL A 126 -21.89 -10.77 -4.17
N VAL A 127 -21.59 -9.60 -4.75
CA VAL A 127 -20.28 -9.29 -5.33
C VAL A 127 -19.18 -9.36 -4.27
N LEU A 128 -19.39 -8.74 -3.10
CA LEU A 128 -18.46 -8.81 -1.97
C LEU A 128 -18.27 -10.24 -1.49
N THR A 129 -19.32 -11.06 -1.43
CA THR A 129 -19.20 -12.46 -1.05
C THR A 129 -18.38 -13.24 -2.09
N LEU A 130 -18.68 -13.07 -3.38
CA LEU A 130 -17.96 -13.70 -4.49
C LEU A 130 -16.49 -13.27 -4.57
N TRP A 131 -16.14 -12.07 -4.07
CA TRP A 131 -14.76 -11.61 -3.94
C TRP A 131 -14.08 -12.10 -2.65
N ALA A 132 -14.70 -11.82 -1.50
CA ALA A 132 -14.13 -12.01 -0.17
C ALA A 132 -13.89 -13.49 0.17
N VAL A 133 -14.77 -14.39 -0.28
CA VAL A 133 -14.62 -15.82 -0.05
C VAL A 133 -13.37 -16.40 -0.73
N PRO A 134 -13.19 -16.29 -2.06
CA PRO A 134 -12.00 -16.84 -2.71
C PRO A 134 -10.71 -16.13 -2.29
N ILE A 135 -10.73 -14.80 -2.14
CA ILE A 135 -9.52 -14.07 -1.75
C ILE A 135 -9.15 -14.35 -0.29
N GLY A 136 -10.12 -14.41 0.63
CA GLY A 136 -9.91 -14.80 2.02
C GLY A 136 -9.35 -16.23 2.14
N PHE A 137 -9.89 -17.16 1.35
CA PHE A 137 -9.39 -18.54 1.29
C PHE A 137 -7.95 -18.59 0.77
N TRP A 138 -7.67 -17.87 -0.31
CA TRP A 138 -6.33 -17.83 -0.90
C TRP A 138 -5.33 -17.14 0.05
N LEU A 139 -5.70 -16.03 0.68
CA LEU A 139 -4.89 -15.30 1.66
C LEU A 139 -4.59 -16.17 2.88
N GLY A 140 -5.59 -16.86 3.44
CA GLY A 140 -5.40 -17.75 4.58
C GLY A 140 -4.48 -18.93 4.28
N ARG A 141 -4.42 -19.37 3.01
CA ARG A 141 -3.43 -20.35 2.55
C ARG A 141 -2.04 -19.74 2.33
N ALA A 142 -1.99 -18.51 1.85
CA ALA A 142 -0.74 -17.85 1.44
C ALA A 142 0.01 -17.19 2.60
N GLN A 143 -0.69 -16.85 3.69
CA GLN A 143 -0.17 -16.16 4.86
C GLN A 143 -0.72 -16.82 6.14
N PRO A 144 -0.32 -18.07 6.47
CA PRO A 144 -0.76 -18.70 7.71
C PRO A 144 -0.26 -17.88 8.90
N MET A 145 -1.16 -17.55 9.84
CA MET A 145 -0.79 -16.79 11.03
C MET A 145 -0.32 -17.69 12.16
N ALA A 146 0.70 -17.20 12.89
CA ALA A 146 1.14 -17.81 14.13
C ALA A 146 -0.05 -17.89 15.10
N ARG A 147 -0.27 -19.08 15.66
CA ARG A 147 -1.40 -19.38 16.57
C ARG A 147 -1.18 -18.83 17.98
N ASP A 148 -0.03 -18.21 18.21
CA ASP A 148 0.49 -17.87 19.53
C ASP A 148 -0.08 -16.52 20.00
N GLY A 149 -1.16 -16.56 20.79
CA GLY A 149 -1.70 -15.37 21.45
C GLY A 149 -3.06 -15.59 22.09
N ARG A 150 -3.48 -14.66 22.97
CA ARG A 150 -4.79 -14.70 23.67
C ARG A 150 -6.00 -14.67 22.73
N LEU A 151 -5.81 -14.20 21.49
CA LEU A 151 -6.83 -14.18 20.45
C LEU A 151 -6.73 -15.39 19.49
N GLY A 152 -5.67 -16.21 19.60
CA GLY A 152 -5.43 -17.39 18.77
C GLY A 152 -5.63 -17.11 17.28
N THR A 153 -6.30 -18.04 16.59
CA THR A 153 -6.66 -17.96 15.17
C THR A 153 -7.71 -16.87 14.85
N ALA A 154 -8.36 -16.27 15.85
CA ALA A 154 -9.34 -15.19 15.66
C ALA A 154 -8.72 -13.78 15.66
N GLY A 155 -7.48 -13.62 16.14
CA GLY A 155 -6.77 -12.33 16.16
C GLY A 155 -6.80 -11.52 14.85
N PRO A 156 -6.69 -12.12 13.65
CA PRO A 156 -6.65 -11.37 12.40
C PRO A 156 -8.01 -10.79 12.04
N ALA A 157 -9.07 -11.54 12.34
CA ALA A 157 -10.46 -11.15 12.15
C ALA A 157 -10.86 -10.00 13.07
N VAL A 158 -10.18 -9.85 14.22
CA VAL A 158 -10.41 -8.77 15.19
C VAL A 158 -9.55 -7.54 14.88
N LEU A 159 -8.30 -7.74 14.44
CA LEU A 159 -7.36 -6.66 14.19
C LEU A 159 -7.60 -5.93 12.86
N ALA A 160 -8.14 -6.61 11.84
CA ALA A 160 -8.48 -5.96 10.57
C ALA A 160 -9.55 -4.85 10.73
N PRO A 161 -10.67 -5.08 11.47
CA PRO A 161 -11.59 -4.04 11.87
C PRO A 161 -10.95 -2.85 12.59
N LEU A 162 -10.12 -3.13 13.59
CA LEU A 162 -9.47 -2.10 14.41
C LEU A 162 -8.48 -1.25 13.62
N ALA A 163 -7.82 -1.84 12.63
CA ALA A 163 -6.91 -1.12 11.74
C ALA A 163 -7.64 -0.05 10.88
N MET A 164 -8.96 -0.17 10.73
CA MET A 164 -9.79 0.80 9.98
C MET A 164 -10.40 1.89 10.86
N VAL A 165 -10.37 1.74 12.19
CA VAL A 165 -10.85 2.78 13.12
C VAL A 165 -10.23 4.15 12.83
N PRO A 166 -8.91 4.30 12.60
CA PRO A 166 -8.34 5.61 12.29
C PRO A 166 -8.93 6.21 11.00
N ALA A 167 -9.11 5.41 9.95
CA ALA A 167 -9.67 5.88 8.68
C ALA A 167 -11.15 6.29 8.81
N LEU A 168 -11.90 5.64 9.70
CA LEU A 168 -13.33 5.93 9.93
C LEU A 168 -13.57 7.06 10.94
N VAL A 169 -12.63 7.30 11.87
CA VAL A 169 -12.80 8.26 12.99
C VAL A 169 -12.08 9.59 12.76
N LEU A 170 -10.91 9.60 12.11
CA LEU A 170 -10.18 10.86 11.87
C LEU A 170 -10.94 11.90 11.02
N PRO A 171 -11.70 11.53 9.98
CA PRO A 171 -12.43 12.53 9.17
C PRO A 171 -13.33 13.39 10.05
N GLY A 172 -13.99 12.78 11.03
CA GLY A 172 -14.80 13.51 11.97
C GLY A 172 -14.03 14.36 12.98
N ILE A 173 -12.84 13.95 13.40
CA ILE A 173 -12.01 14.77 14.32
C ILE A 173 -11.59 16.08 13.62
N SER A 174 -11.54 16.08 12.29
CA SER A 174 -11.00 17.18 11.49
C SER A 174 -11.97 18.36 11.27
N GLY A 175 -13.17 18.34 11.88
CA GLY A 175 -14.04 19.52 12.08
C GLY A 175 -14.79 20.07 10.86
N ASP A 176 -14.31 19.85 9.64
CA ASP A 176 -14.88 20.46 8.42
C ASP A 176 -15.72 19.51 7.56
N MET A 177 -15.62 18.20 7.77
CA MET A 177 -16.56 17.28 7.15
C MET A 177 -17.86 17.28 7.96
N ARG A 178 -18.97 17.52 7.26
CA ARG A 178 -20.34 17.18 7.72
C ARG A 178 -20.48 15.69 8.09
N LEU A 179 -19.48 14.87 7.79
CA LEU A 179 -19.20 13.62 8.47
C LEU A 179 -18.50 13.91 9.81
N THR A 180 -19.22 14.51 10.77
CA THR A 180 -18.80 14.46 12.18
C THR A 180 -18.46 13.01 12.52
N PRO A 181 -17.52 12.74 13.46
CA PRO A 181 -17.29 11.40 13.97
C PRO A 181 -18.45 11.23 14.92
N THR A 182 -19.63 11.01 14.34
CA THR A 182 -20.83 10.82 15.09
C THR A 182 -20.53 9.64 16.00
N MET A 183 -20.98 9.74 17.25
CA MET A 183 -20.96 8.62 18.18
C MET A 183 -21.43 7.32 17.51
N GLU A 184 -22.27 7.43 16.48
CA GLU A 184 -22.75 6.39 15.56
C GLU A 184 -21.64 5.57 14.92
N THR A 185 -20.66 6.21 14.27
CA THR A 185 -19.57 5.51 13.57
C THR A 185 -18.65 4.81 14.56
N VAL A 186 -18.34 5.47 15.68
CA VAL A 186 -17.55 4.89 16.77
C VAL A 186 -18.27 3.67 17.36
N LEU A 187 -19.56 3.81 17.70
CA LEU A 187 -20.38 2.72 18.24
C LEU A 187 -20.52 1.57 17.25
N GLY A 188 -20.75 1.87 15.97
CA GLY A 188 -20.84 0.89 14.90
C GLY A 188 -19.56 0.07 14.77
N VAL A 189 -18.39 0.72 14.73
CA VAL A 189 -17.10 0.02 14.61
C VAL A 189 -16.78 -0.78 15.87
N LEU A 190 -17.07 -0.25 17.06
CA LEU A 190 -16.88 -0.98 18.32
C LEU A 190 -17.78 -2.22 18.38
N ALA A 191 -19.06 -2.07 18.04
CA ALA A 191 -20.03 -3.16 17.98
C ALA A 191 -19.61 -4.21 16.95
N TRP A 192 -19.26 -3.79 15.74
CA TRP A 192 -18.80 -4.66 14.67
C TRP A 192 -17.54 -5.43 15.08
N THR A 193 -16.58 -4.78 15.72
CA THR A 193 -15.34 -5.43 16.20
C THR A 193 -15.66 -6.48 17.27
N ALA A 194 -16.48 -6.12 18.26
CA ALA A 194 -16.85 -7.02 19.35
C ALA A 194 -17.65 -8.23 18.86
N LEU A 195 -18.63 -8.00 18.00
CA LEU A 195 -19.46 -9.05 17.41
C LEU A 195 -18.66 -9.96 16.46
N SER A 196 -17.78 -9.40 15.63
CA SER A 196 -16.85 -10.17 14.77
C SER A 196 -15.89 -11.03 15.58
N MET A 197 -15.45 -10.53 16.75
CA MET A 197 -14.63 -11.29 17.69
C MET A 197 -15.38 -12.49 18.28
N VAL A 198 -16.64 -12.30 18.67
CA VAL A 198 -17.50 -13.39 19.16
C VAL A 198 -17.72 -14.42 18.06
N LEU A 199 -18.03 -13.97 16.84
CA LEU A 199 -18.25 -14.83 15.68
C LEU A 199 -17.00 -15.64 15.34
N GLY A 200 -15.83 -15.00 15.27
CA GLY A 200 -14.56 -15.66 15.00
C GLY A 200 -14.23 -16.73 16.05
N ARG A 201 -14.47 -16.44 17.34
CA ARG A 201 -14.29 -17.43 18.42
C ARG A 201 -15.26 -18.60 18.32
N ALA A 202 -16.53 -18.33 18.02
CA ALA A 202 -17.54 -19.37 17.84
C ALA A 202 -17.21 -20.27 16.64
N ALA A 203 -16.80 -19.67 15.52
CA ALA A 203 -16.41 -20.39 14.30
C ALA A 203 -15.18 -21.27 14.52
N VAL A 204 -14.17 -20.80 15.28
CA VAL A 204 -12.97 -21.60 15.60
C VAL A 204 -13.29 -22.80 16.50
N ARG A 205 -14.23 -22.64 17.45
CA ARG A 205 -14.66 -23.74 18.33
C ARG A 205 -15.59 -24.72 17.62
N ALA A 206 -16.22 -24.30 16.53
CA ALA A 206 -17.11 -25.12 15.75
C ALA A 206 -16.33 -26.05 14.80
N GLY A 207 -16.85 -27.26 14.56
CA GLY A 207 -16.34 -28.11 13.48
C GLY A 207 -16.48 -27.44 12.11
N ARG A 208 -15.68 -27.86 11.13
CA ARG A 208 -15.54 -27.20 9.81
C ARG A 208 -16.87 -26.78 9.16
N THR A 209 -17.86 -27.67 9.13
CA THR A 209 -19.17 -27.39 8.52
C THR A 209 -19.94 -26.30 9.27
N ARG A 210 -19.99 -26.40 10.61
CA ARG A 210 -20.64 -25.39 11.46
C ARG A 210 -19.92 -24.06 11.41
N ALA A 211 -18.60 -24.07 11.29
CA ALA A 211 -17.77 -22.89 11.18
C ALA A 211 -18.04 -22.11 9.86
N VAL A 212 -18.23 -22.83 8.76
CA VAL A 212 -18.65 -22.24 7.47
C VAL A 212 -20.07 -21.68 7.56
N LEU A 213 -21.02 -22.40 8.16
CA LEU A 213 -22.38 -21.88 8.37
C LEU A 213 -22.41 -20.64 9.27
N LEU A 214 -21.62 -20.64 10.34
CA LEU A 214 -21.46 -19.49 11.21
C LEU A 214 -20.85 -18.31 10.46
N ALA A 215 -19.83 -18.50 9.63
CA ALA A 215 -19.31 -17.43 8.80
C ALA A 215 -20.37 -16.92 7.80
N LEU A 216 -21.10 -17.83 7.15
CA LEU A 216 -22.09 -17.49 6.12
C LEU A 216 -23.27 -16.69 6.64
N ALA A 217 -23.85 -17.11 7.75
CA ALA A 217 -25.00 -16.43 8.36
C ALA A 217 -24.58 -15.34 9.35
N GLY A 218 -23.47 -15.55 10.06
CA GLY A 218 -23.02 -14.67 11.13
C GLY A 218 -22.41 -13.38 10.63
N VAL A 219 -21.68 -13.37 9.50
CA VAL A 219 -21.08 -12.12 8.98
C VAL A 219 -22.16 -11.08 8.63
N PRO A 220 -23.20 -11.42 7.84
CA PRO A 220 -24.32 -10.50 7.59
C PRO A 220 -25.02 -10.07 8.87
N LEU A 221 -25.30 -11.00 9.77
CA LEU A 221 -25.95 -10.69 11.05
C LEU A 221 -25.13 -9.69 11.88
N VAL A 222 -23.81 -9.90 11.97
CA VAL A 222 -22.90 -9.01 12.70
C VAL A 222 -22.85 -7.61 12.04
N ALA A 223 -22.80 -7.54 10.72
CA ALA A 223 -22.82 -6.27 9.99
C ALA A 223 -24.13 -5.51 10.22
N THR A 224 -25.28 -6.19 10.11
CA THR A 224 -26.60 -5.60 10.35
C THR A 224 -26.78 -5.16 11.80
N CYS A 225 -26.36 -5.97 12.77
CA CYS A 225 -26.42 -5.59 14.19
C CYS A 225 -25.53 -4.39 14.49
N ALA A 226 -24.32 -4.33 13.91
CA ALA A 226 -23.42 -3.20 14.09
C ALA A 226 -23.98 -1.92 13.47
N ALA A 227 -24.57 -2.00 12.28
CA ALA A 227 -25.26 -0.89 11.64
C ALA A 227 -26.48 -0.44 12.46
N ALA A 228 -27.30 -1.36 12.95
CA ALA A 228 -28.42 -1.04 13.85
C ALA A 228 -27.94 -0.32 15.12
N LEU A 229 -26.86 -0.79 15.74
CA LEU A 229 -26.27 -0.13 16.92
C LEU A 229 -25.67 1.24 16.60
N ALA A 230 -25.13 1.42 15.40
CA ALA A 230 -24.66 2.72 14.94
C ALA A 230 -25.80 3.75 14.85
N THR A 231 -27.06 3.35 14.63
CA THR A 231 -28.19 4.30 14.59
C THR A 231 -28.74 4.74 15.95
N VAL A 232 -28.27 4.14 17.05
CA VAL A 232 -28.78 4.46 18.40
C VAL A 232 -28.63 5.94 18.76
N PRO A 233 -27.48 6.61 18.49
CA PRO A 233 -27.37 8.05 18.75
C PRO A 233 -28.37 8.87 17.93
N LEU A 234 -28.57 8.57 16.64
CA LEU A 234 -29.58 9.24 15.81
C LEU A 234 -30.98 9.09 16.39
N LEU A 235 -31.33 7.88 16.84
CA LEU A 235 -32.60 7.61 17.49
C LEU A 235 -32.81 8.49 18.73
N ILE A 236 -31.75 8.71 19.51
CA ILE A 236 -31.77 9.52 20.74
C ILE A 236 -31.83 11.01 20.41
N THR A 237 -31.05 11.49 19.44
CA THR A 237 -30.87 12.93 19.18
C THR A 237 -31.87 13.50 18.18
N GLN A 238 -32.34 12.69 17.23
CA GLN A 238 -33.17 13.12 16.09
C GLN A 238 -34.48 12.33 15.97
N GLY A 239 -34.69 11.30 16.80
CA GLY A 239 -35.94 10.54 16.86
C GLY A 239 -35.99 9.35 15.89
N ARG A 240 -37.14 8.65 15.92
CA ARG A 240 -37.35 7.38 15.21
C ARG A 240 -37.20 7.49 13.70
N ASP A 241 -37.74 8.54 13.11
CA ASP A 241 -37.83 8.64 11.66
C ASP A 241 -36.44 8.85 11.02
N ALA A 242 -35.55 9.63 11.65
CA ALA A 242 -34.16 9.79 11.23
C ALA A 242 -33.34 8.48 11.38
N ALA A 243 -33.55 7.74 12.46
CA ALA A 243 -32.91 6.44 12.67
C ALA A 243 -33.40 5.37 11.67
N VAL A 244 -34.69 5.38 11.33
CA VAL A 244 -35.24 4.47 10.31
C VAL A 244 -34.77 4.86 8.91
N ALA A 245 -34.73 6.17 8.59
CA ALA A 245 -34.22 6.65 7.31
C ALA A 245 -32.76 6.26 7.06
N SER A 246 -31.90 6.38 8.08
CA SER A 246 -30.47 6.00 7.98
C SER A 246 -30.24 4.49 7.82
N LEU A 247 -31.18 3.64 8.26
CA LEU A 247 -31.13 2.18 8.08
C LEU A 247 -31.60 1.71 6.70
N ILE A 248 -32.56 2.41 6.09
CA ILE A 248 -33.28 1.89 4.92
C ILE A 248 -32.57 2.20 3.59
N LEU A 249 -31.49 3.01 3.57
CA LEU A 249 -30.78 3.39 2.32
C LEU A 249 -31.76 3.90 1.23
N SER A 250 -32.89 4.48 1.61
CA SER A 250 -33.91 4.89 0.65
C SER A 250 -33.68 6.34 0.24
N GLY A 251 -33.02 6.52 -0.90
CA GLY A 251 -33.09 7.76 -1.69
C GLY A 251 -34.50 8.09 -2.21
N SER A 252 -35.56 7.41 -1.75
CA SER A 252 -36.95 7.57 -2.20
C SER A 252 -37.95 8.10 -1.16
N SER A 253 -37.53 8.45 0.07
CA SER A 253 -38.46 9.18 0.94
C SER A 253 -38.47 10.63 0.44
N GLY A 254 -39.59 11.11 -0.11
CA GLY A 254 -39.82 12.52 -0.47
C GLY A 254 -39.70 13.52 0.71
N ILE A 255 -39.10 13.10 1.82
CA ILE A 255 -38.39 13.95 2.76
C ILE A 255 -37.15 14.41 2.01
N GLN A 256 -37.22 15.56 1.35
CA GLN A 256 -36.00 16.23 0.93
C GLN A 256 -35.09 16.27 2.16
N PRO A 257 -33.84 15.79 2.05
CA PRO A 257 -32.86 16.07 3.08
C PRO A 257 -32.94 17.57 3.36
N ASP A 258 -33.21 17.95 4.61
CA ASP A 258 -33.07 19.36 4.96
C ASP A 258 -31.64 19.82 4.62
N ALA A 259 -31.33 21.10 4.72
CA ALA A 259 -29.98 21.58 4.39
C ALA A 259 -28.83 20.87 5.20
N GLN A 260 -29.17 20.04 6.20
CA GLN A 260 -28.28 19.17 6.98
C GLN A 260 -28.15 17.75 6.41
N GLY A 261 -29.22 17.17 5.85
CA GLY A 261 -29.31 16.36 4.63
C GLY A 261 -28.39 15.16 4.29
N TRP A 262 -27.37 14.86 5.08
CA TRP A 262 -26.37 13.83 4.76
C TRP A 262 -26.39 12.66 5.76
N ILE A 263 -27.53 12.43 6.41
CA ILE A 263 -27.74 11.31 7.35
C ILE A 263 -27.96 10.01 6.55
N ILE A 264 -26.97 9.62 5.75
CA ILE A 264 -26.84 8.32 5.08
C ILE A 264 -25.51 7.69 5.53
N GLN A 265 -25.11 7.90 6.79
CA GLN A 265 -23.84 7.34 7.28
C GLN A 265 -23.94 5.83 7.53
N THR A 266 -25.08 5.31 8.00
CA THR A 266 -25.14 3.94 8.53
C THR A 266 -25.30 2.84 7.48
N GLY A 267 -26.10 3.09 6.43
CA GLY A 267 -26.19 2.18 5.28
C GLY A 267 -24.86 2.03 4.52
N VAL A 268 -24.10 3.13 4.41
CA VAL A 268 -22.76 3.15 3.80
C VAL A 268 -21.77 2.26 4.58
N MET A 269 -21.97 2.08 5.89
CA MET A 269 -21.11 1.24 6.73
C MET A 269 -21.37 -0.26 6.58
N ILE A 270 -22.54 -0.68 6.07
CA ILE A 270 -22.88 -2.10 5.88
C ILE A 270 -21.94 -2.76 4.86
N GLY A 271 -21.67 -2.09 3.74
CA GLY A 271 -20.76 -2.59 2.69
C GLY A 271 -19.36 -2.92 3.23
N PRO A 272 -18.66 -1.97 3.88
CA PRO A 272 -17.42 -2.23 4.59
C PRO A 272 -17.55 -3.37 5.62
N PHE A 273 -18.52 -3.32 6.53
CA PHE A 273 -18.67 -4.37 7.54
C PHE A 273 -18.83 -5.78 6.95
N LEU A 274 -19.55 -5.90 5.84
CA LEU A 274 -19.66 -7.14 5.07
C LEU A 274 -18.33 -7.53 4.43
N ALA A 275 -17.70 -6.63 3.65
CA ALA A 275 -16.45 -6.90 2.94
C ALA A 275 -15.36 -7.41 3.90
N PHE A 276 -15.13 -6.65 4.97
CA PHE A 276 -14.13 -6.98 5.98
C PHE A 276 -14.54 -8.20 6.82
N GLY A 277 -15.82 -8.34 7.17
CA GLY A 277 -16.32 -9.48 7.94
C GLY A 277 -16.17 -10.81 7.20
N TRP A 278 -16.49 -10.84 5.90
CA TRP A 278 -16.34 -12.02 5.05
C TRP A 278 -14.88 -12.42 4.89
N LEU A 279 -14.02 -11.43 4.59
CA LEU A 279 -12.58 -11.63 4.47
C LEU A 279 -11.99 -12.20 5.76
N ALA A 280 -12.29 -11.57 6.88
CA ALA A 280 -11.85 -11.95 8.21
C ALA A 280 -12.27 -13.39 8.56
N ALA A 281 -13.54 -13.73 8.35
CA ALA A 281 -14.08 -15.04 8.67
C ALA A 281 -13.44 -16.14 7.81
N VAL A 282 -13.41 -15.97 6.49
CA VAL A 282 -12.89 -17.00 5.57
C VAL A 282 -11.38 -17.15 5.72
N TYR A 283 -10.66 -16.04 5.87
CA TYR A 283 -9.24 -16.04 6.20
C TYR A 283 -8.95 -16.81 7.49
N GLY A 284 -9.66 -16.48 8.58
CA GLY A 284 -9.49 -17.12 9.88
C GLY A 284 -9.76 -18.61 9.84
N LEU A 285 -10.85 -19.03 9.19
CA LEU A 285 -11.18 -20.45 8.98
C LEU A 285 -10.08 -21.20 8.23
N ARG A 286 -9.54 -20.58 7.18
CA ARG A 286 -8.53 -21.22 6.34
C ARG A 286 -7.16 -21.27 7.01
N ALA A 287 -6.78 -20.20 7.70
CA ALA A 287 -5.55 -20.16 8.50
C ALA A 287 -5.62 -21.17 9.66
N ALA A 288 -6.78 -21.33 10.31
CA ALA A 288 -6.99 -22.34 11.35
C ALA A 288 -6.87 -23.77 10.81
N ALA A 289 -7.41 -24.04 9.62
CA ALA A 289 -7.34 -25.35 8.98
C ALA A 289 -6.01 -25.64 8.27
N ALA A 290 -5.08 -24.69 8.21
CA ALA A 290 -3.75 -24.95 7.65
C ALA A 290 -3.04 -25.96 8.58
N PRO A 291 -2.49 -27.07 8.06
CA PRO A 291 -1.63 -27.93 8.87
C PRO A 291 -0.50 -27.06 9.43
N GLU A 292 -0.10 -27.32 10.69
CA GLU A 292 1.10 -26.70 11.25
C GLU A 292 2.26 -27.05 10.33
N ARG A 293 2.54 -26.16 9.39
CA ARG A 293 3.78 -26.20 8.65
C ARG A 293 4.75 -25.64 9.66
N PRO A 294 5.64 -26.46 10.25
CA PRO A 294 6.79 -25.87 10.92
C PRO A 294 7.37 -24.92 9.89
N ILE A 295 7.46 -23.63 10.26
CA ILE A 295 8.17 -22.65 9.46
C ILE A 295 9.60 -23.17 9.47
N ARG A 296 9.93 -24.03 8.49
CA ARG A 296 11.26 -24.62 8.35
C ARG A 296 12.16 -23.44 8.08
N ALA A 297 12.78 -22.96 9.15
CA ALA A 297 13.99 -22.21 9.05
C ALA A 297 14.95 -23.11 8.28
N THR A 298 15.27 -22.74 7.05
CA THR A 298 16.58 -23.03 6.50
C THR A 298 17.58 -22.18 7.29
N THR A 299 17.72 -22.45 8.59
CA THR A 299 18.94 -22.12 9.31
C THR A 299 19.94 -23.13 8.78
N ALA A 300 20.85 -22.65 7.93
CA ALA A 300 21.97 -23.43 7.40
C ALA A 300 22.89 -24.00 8.50
N ALA A 301 22.65 -23.65 9.78
CA ALA A 301 23.44 -24.04 10.92
C ALA A 301 23.06 -25.38 11.56
N ASP A 302 21.83 -25.88 11.38
CA ASP A 302 21.33 -27.07 12.09
C ASP A 302 21.10 -28.29 11.18
N SER A 303 21.71 -28.31 10.00
CA SER A 303 21.88 -29.59 9.32
C SER A 303 22.86 -30.37 10.21
N PRO A 304 22.44 -31.43 10.93
CA PRO A 304 23.41 -32.27 11.62
C PRO A 304 24.36 -32.71 10.53
N VAL A 305 25.63 -32.36 10.67
CA VAL A 305 26.72 -32.99 9.97
C VAL A 305 26.53 -34.46 10.27
N ARG A 306 25.82 -35.18 9.39
CA ARG A 306 25.82 -36.63 9.40
C ARG A 306 27.29 -36.93 9.19
N PRO A 307 28.01 -37.50 10.18
CA PRO A 307 29.34 -38.00 9.89
C PRO A 307 29.16 -38.92 8.70
N ALA A 308 29.80 -38.56 7.59
CA ALA A 308 29.87 -39.42 6.43
C ALA A 308 30.51 -40.70 6.93
N VAL A 309 29.68 -41.70 7.22
CA VAL A 309 30.14 -43.05 7.47
C VAL A 309 30.86 -43.42 6.19
N ALA A 310 32.18 -43.53 6.30
CA ALA A 310 33.08 -43.97 5.26
C ALA A 310 32.76 -45.44 4.94
N SER A 311 31.64 -45.69 4.26
CA SER A 311 31.39 -46.95 3.59
C SER A 311 31.90 -46.79 2.16
N GLY A 312 33.14 -47.24 1.95
CA GLY A 312 33.82 -47.27 0.67
C GLY A 312 33.06 -48.13 -0.35
N SER A 313 32.20 -47.50 -1.14
CA SER A 313 31.78 -48.00 -2.44
C SER A 313 31.98 -46.90 -3.48
N PRO A 314 32.91 -47.08 -4.43
CA PRO A 314 33.04 -46.19 -5.57
C PRO A 314 31.84 -46.45 -6.50
N LEU A 315 30.74 -45.74 -6.27
CA LEU A 315 29.68 -45.65 -7.26
C LEU A 315 30.18 -44.74 -8.39
N PRO A 316 30.05 -45.16 -9.66
CA PRO A 316 30.40 -44.31 -10.79
C PRO A 316 29.50 -43.08 -10.77
N VAL A 317 30.11 -41.90 -10.69
CA VAL A 317 29.48 -40.58 -10.83
C VAL A 317 29.01 -40.46 -12.28
N SER A 318 27.90 -41.14 -12.60
CA SER A 318 27.21 -41.00 -13.87
C SER A 318 26.47 -39.68 -13.87
N GLY A 319 27.08 -38.66 -14.49
CA GLY A 319 26.41 -37.50 -15.01
C GLY A 319 25.67 -36.68 -13.96
N GLU A 320 26.40 -36.11 -13.00
CA GLU A 320 25.95 -34.88 -12.37
C GLU A 320 25.77 -33.86 -13.49
N ALA A 321 24.54 -33.71 -13.96
CA ALA A 321 24.14 -32.63 -14.83
C ALA A 321 24.39 -31.36 -14.01
N VAL A 322 25.61 -30.82 -14.11
CA VAL A 322 25.99 -29.50 -13.65
C VAL A 322 24.88 -28.61 -14.16
N ALA A 323 23.96 -28.24 -13.26
CA ALA A 323 22.88 -27.34 -13.59
C ALA A 323 23.58 -26.13 -14.18
N PRO A 324 23.34 -25.81 -15.47
CA PRO A 324 24.17 -24.88 -16.20
C PRO A 324 24.28 -23.64 -15.34
N GLU A 325 25.50 -23.39 -14.87
CA GLU A 325 25.84 -22.30 -13.98
C GLU A 325 25.21 -21.08 -14.63
N GLU A 326 24.11 -20.61 -14.04
CA GLU A 326 23.22 -19.65 -14.67
C GLU A 326 24.03 -18.37 -14.67
N ARG A 327 24.84 -18.15 -15.74
CA ARG A 327 25.79 -17.06 -15.89
C ARG A 327 25.03 -15.78 -15.63
N ALA A 328 25.12 -15.33 -14.38
CA ALA A 328 24.50 -14.11 -13.94
C ALA A 328 25.30 -13.01 -14.63
N TRP A 329 24.76 -12.54 -15.75
CA TRP A 329 25.35 -11.44 -16.49
C TRP A 329 25.62 -10.31 -15.51
N PRO A 330 26.85 -9.75 -15.47
CA PRO A 330 27.16 -8.65 -14.57
C PRO A 330 26.17 -7.53 -14.88
N ALA A 331 25.20 -7.32 -13.99
CA ALA A 331 24.28 -6.19 -14.06
C ALA A 331 25.16 -4.95 -14.18
N LEU A 332 24.86 -4.04 -15.13
CA LEU A 332 25.57 -2.77 -15.21
C LEU A 332 25.27 -2.03 -13.89
N PRO A 333 26.19 -2.06 -12.91
CA PRO A 333 25.83 -1.76 -11.54
C PRO A 333 25.48 -0.27 -11.36
N ALA A 334 25.86 0.56 -12.33
CA ALA A 334 25.60 1.99 -12.38
C ALA A 334 24.22 2.38 -12.96
N VAL A 335 23.56 1.52 -13.76
CA VAL A 335 22.34 1.93 -14.49
C VAL A 335 21.14 2.12 -13.57
N VAL A 336 20.92 1.18 -12.64
CA VAL A 336 19.81 1.25 -11.67
C VAL A 336 19.94 2.47 -10.74
N PRO A 337 21.09 2.69 -10.05
CA PRO A 337 21.23 3.87 -9.21
C PRO A 337 21.24 5.17 -10.02
N GLY A 338 21.79 5.16 -11.24
CA GLY A 338 21.72 6.30 -12.16
C GLY A 338 20.29 6.68 -12.51
N ALA A 339 19.43 5.71 -12.86
CA ALA A 339 18.01 5.94 -13.10
C ALA A 339 17.29 6.50 -11.86
N GLY A 340 17.61 5.96 -10.68
CA GLY A 340 17.10 6.48 -9.41
C GLY A 340 17.50 7.94 -9.15
N LEU A 341 18.76 8.31 -9.40
CA LEU A 341 19.25 9.69 -9.22
C LEU A 341 18.62 10.66 -10.23
N VAL A 342 18.46 10.25 -11.50
CA VAL A 342 17.77 11.05 -12.51
C VAL A 342 16.31 11.29 -12.12
N ALA A 343 15.63 10.27 -11.60
CA ALA A 343 14.26 10.40 -11.08
C ALA A 343 14.18 11.34 -9.86
N VAL A 344 15.14 11.28 -8.93
CA VAL A 344 15.24 12.22 -7.80
C VAL A 344 15.35 13.65 -8.31
N LEU A 345 16.24 13.90 -9.28
CA LEU A 345 16.43 15.24 -9.83
C LEU A 345 15.17 15.74 -10.55
N ALA A 346 14.59 14.91 -11.42
CA ALA A 346 13.37 15.25 -12.16
C ALA A 346 12.18 15.51 -11.22
N GLY A 347 11.99 14.66 -10.20
CA GLY A 347 10.94 14.82 -9.20
C GLY A 347 11.10 16.10 -8.38
N VAL A 348 12.31 16.43 -7.92
CA VAL A 348 12.55 17.69 -7.18
C VAL A 348 12.35 18.92 -8.06
N LEU A 349 12.81 18.89 -9.31
CA LEU A 349 12.59 20.00 -10.25
C LEU A 349 11.10 20.20 -10.51
N ALA A 350 10.34 19.13 -10.74
CA ALA A 350 8.89 19.20 -10.93
C ALA A 350 8.17 19.69 -9.67
N TRP A 351 8.54 19.20 -8.48
CA TRP A 351 7.98 19.65 -7.20
C TRP A 351 8.30 21.13 -6.91
N ALA A 352 9.54 21.56 -7.12
CA ALA A 352 9.91 22.97 -6.93
C ALA A 352 9.21 23.88 -7.94
N TYR A 353 9.08 23.44 -9.20
CA TYR A 353 8.40 24.19 -10.26
C TYR A 353 6.89 24.33 -9.99
N THR A 354 6.26 23.26 -9.56
CA THR A 354 4.83 23.25 -9.21
C THR A 354 4.52 24.16 -8.02
N VAL A 355 5.33 24.12 -6.95
CA VAL A 355 5.19 25.02 -5.80
C VAL A 355 5.43 26.48 -6.22
N ALA A 356 6.56 26.77 -6.88
CA ALA A 356 7.01 28.14 -7.09
C ALA A 356 6.33 28.86 -8.28
N TYR A 357 5.95 28.14 -9.34
CA TYR A 357 5.46 28.74 -10.58
C TYR A 357 4.03 28.32 -10.93
N LEU A 358 3.69 27.02 -10.88
CA LEU A 358 2.34 26.60 -11.27
C LEU A 358 1.28 27.03 -10.26
N THR A 359 1.56 26.92 -8.97
CA THR A 359 0.64 27.34 -7.91
C THR A 359 0.19 28.80 -8.05
N PRO A 360 1.09 29.80 -8.19
CA PRO A 360 0.66 31.18 -8.46
C PRO A 360 0.02 31.36 -9.83
N ALA A 361 0.49 30.68 -10.87
CA ALA A 361 -0.08 30.80 -12.22
C ALA A 361 -1.55 30.38 -12.26
N ILE A 362 -1.93 29.40 -11.45
CA ILE A 362 -3.32 28.92 -11.41
C ILE A 362 -4.26 29.87 -10.68
N LEU A 363 -3.77 30.67 -9.73
CA LEU A 363 -4.57 31.77 -9.18
C LEU A 363 -4.91 32.82 -10.24
N VAL A 364 -3.98 33.09 -11.16
CA VAL A 364 -4.22 33.99 -12.29
C VAL A 364 -5.21 33.37 -13.26
N MET A 365 -4.98 32.11 -13.64
CA MET A 365 -5.88 31.37 -14.54
C MET A 365 -7.31 31.31 -13.99
N ALA A 366 -7.50 30.97 -12.72
CA ALA A 366 -8.80 30.88 -12.08
C ALA A 366 -9.55 32.23 -12.04
N ALA A 367 -8.82 33.35 -12.07
CA ALA A 367 -9.41 34.68 -12.14
C ALA A 367 -9.78 35.11 -13.57
N THR A 368 -9.17 34.50 -14.59
CA THR A 368 -9.35 34.90 -16.00
C THR A 368 -10.17 33.91 -16.83
N ALA A 369 -10.28 32.65 -16.39
CA ALA A 369 -11.00 31.61 -17.13
C ALA A 369 -12.53 31.85 -17.10
N PRO A 370 -13.25 31.51 -18.19
CA PRO A 370 -14.65 31.84 -18.38
C PRO A 370 -15.62 31.09 -17.46
N MET A 371 -15.18 30.04 -16.77
CA MET A 371 -16.03 29.29 -15.82
C MET A 371 -16.18 30.03 -14.49
N PRO A 372 -17.39 30.50 -14.12
CA PRO A 372 -17.62 31.21 -12.86
C PRO A 372 -17.42 30.27 -11.68
N GLY A 373 -16.41 30.55 -10.85
CA GLY A 373 -16.08 29.78 -9.65
C GLY A 373 -14.61 29.38 -9.54
N GLY A 374 -13.86 29.43 -10.65
CA GLY A 374 -12.50 28.90 -10.70
C GLY A 374 -12.54 27.38 -10.58
N ASP A 375 -12.19 26.67 -11.66
CA ASP A 375 -12.27 25.21 -11.69
C ASP A 375 -11.45 24.59 -10.54
N GLY A 376 -12.16 24.08 -9.53
CA GLY A 376 -11.56 23.47 -8.35
C GLY A 376 -10.70 22.26 -8.70
N GLU A 377 -10.99 21.60 -9.83
CA GLU A 377 -10.22 20.49 -10.38
C GLU A 377 -8.79 20.91 -10.74
N ILE A 378 -8.57 22.17 -11.13
CA ILE A 378 -7.25 22.67 -11.51
C ILE A 378 -6.34 22.83 -10.29
N PHE A 379 -6.89 23.29 -9.16
CA PHE A 379 -6.15 23.35 -7.89
C PHE A 379 -5.78 21.95 -7.40
N LEU A 380 -6.71 21.01 -7.56
CA LEU A 380 -6.50 19.60 -7.29
C LEU A 380 -5.41 19.00 -8.18
N TRP A 381 -5.41 19.32 -9.47
CA TRP A 381 -4.43 18.85 -10.43
C TRP A 381 -3.00 19.27 -10.03
N ILE A 382 -2.77 20.53 -9.64
CA ILE A 382 -1.44 20.93 -9.13
C ILE A 382 -1.09 20.13 -7.88
N ALA A 383 -2.01 20.00 -6.92
CA ALA A 383 -1.73 19.30 -5.67
C ALA A 383 -1.32 17.84 -5.94
N GLU A 384 -2.09 17.13 -6.77
CA GLU A 384 -1.77 15.78 -7.25
C GLU A 384 -0.40 15.72 -7.93
N LEU A 385 -0.10 16.70 -8.79
CA LEU A 385 1.18 16.79 -9.50
C LEU A 385 2.34 16.98 -8.52
N ARG A 386 2.19 17.84 -7.50
CA ARG A 386 3.18 18.05 -6.42
C ARG A 386 3.44 16.75 -5.66
N TRP A 387 2.38 16.10 -5.20
CA TRP A 387 2.50 14.85 -4.44
C TRP A 387 3.08 13.71 -5.28
N THR A 388 2.75 13.66 -6.57
CA THR A 388 3.31 12.68 -7.51
C THR A 388 4.79 12.95 -7.79
N ALA A 389 5.20 14.23 -7.86
CA ALA A 389 6.61 14.61 -7.96
C ALA A 389 7.41 14.24 -6.70
N ILE A 390 6.81 14.37 -5.51
CA ILE A 390 7.38 13.85 -4.25
C ILE A 390 7.52 12.32 -4.33
N LEU A 391 6.49 11.61 -4.79
CA LEU A 391 6.54 10.16 -4.97
C LEU A 391 7.64 9.72 -5.94
N LEU A 392 7.79 10.40 -7.09
CA LEU A 392 8.88 10.16 -8.04
C LEU A 392 10.25 10.34 -7.37
N THR A 393 10.41 11.41 -6.58
CA THR A 393 11.63 11.69 -5.83
C THR A 393 11.94 10.58 -4.83
N VAL A 394 10.94 10.17 -4.04
CA VAL A 394 11.10 9.15 -2.99
C VAL A 394 11.38 7.78 -3.60
N LEU A 395 10.65 7.38 -4.63
CA LEU A 395 10.87 6.09 -5.32
C LEU A 395 12.22 6.06 -6.04
N GLY A 396 12.65 7.18 -6.65
CA GLY A 396 13.98 7.34 -7.20
C GLY A 396 15.07 7.18 -6.14
N ALA A 397 14.89 7.81 -4.98
CA ALA A 397 15.82 7.69 -3.84
C ALA A 397 15.87 6.25 -3.30
N VAL A 398 14.72 5.56 -3.19
CA VAL A 398 14.65 4.14 -2.79
C VAL A 398 15.46 3.26 -3.74
N ILE A 399 15.35 3.49 -5.05
CA ILE A 399 16.09 2.73 -6.07
C ILE A 399 17.58 3.05 -6.02
N ALA A 400 17.95 4.33 -5.90
CA ALA A 400 19.34 4.78 -5.82
C ALA A 400 20.06 4.30 -4.54
N THR A 401 19.31 4.09 -3.46
CA THR A 401 19.83 3.69 -2.14
C THR A 401 19.43 2.28 -1.72
N ALA A 402 18.98 1.43 -2.64
CA ALA A 402 18.41 0.12 -2.31
C ALA A 402 19.31 -0.76 -1.42
N GLY A 403 20.64 -0.70 -1.64
CA GLY A 403 21.68 -1.42 -0.89
C GLY A 403 22.04 -0.87 0.49
N ARG A 404 21.34 0.19 0.95
CA ARG A 404 21.64 0.85 2.23
C ARG A 404 20.72 0.35 3.34
N ARG A 405 21.26 0.17 4.55
CA ARG A 405 20.55 -0.43 5.70
C ARG A 405 19.24 0.29 6.02
N SER A 406 19.33 1.61 6.11
CA SER A 406 18.29 2.48 6.66
C SER A 406 17.45 3.15 5.57
N MET A 407 17.50 2.66 4.33
CA MET A 407 16.76 3.21 3.20
C MET A 407 15.28 3.50 3.51
N PRO A 408 14.50 2.59 4.15
CA PRO A 408 13.08 2.88 4.42
C PRO A 408 12.89 4.11 5.33
N ARG A 409 13.79 4.33 6.29
CA ARG A 409 13.75 5.50 7.18
C ARG A 409 14.11 6.77 6.42
N ALA A 410 15.10 6.69 5.53
CA ALA A 410 15.49 7.78 4.64
C ALA A 410 14.36 8.19 3.69
N ALA A 411 13.67 7.21 3.09
CA ALA A 411 12.52 7.46 2.22
C ALA A 411 11.37 8.15 2.96
N ILE A 412 11.07 7.72 4.20
CA ILE A 412 10.05 8.36 5.05
C ILE A 412 10.48 9.80 5.41
N LEU A 413 11.73 10.00 5.82
CA LEU A 413 12.25 11.34 6.13
C LEU A 413 12.14 12.26 4.92
N LEU A 414 12.51 11.78 3.72
CA LEU A 414 12.46 12.56 2.50
C LEU A 414 11.02 12.92 2.11
N ALA A 415 10.11 11.95 2.17
CA ALA A 415 8.69 12.18 1.88
C ALA A 415 8.11 13.23 2.84
N VAL A 416 8.18 12.97 4.15
CA VAL A 416 7.64 13.85 5.19
C VAL A 416 8.31 15.23 5.16
N GLY A 417 9.62 15.28 4.92
CA GLY A 417 10.37 16.53 4.81
C GLY A 417 9.93 17.38 3.63
N LEU A 418 9.73 16.78 2.44
CA LEU A 418 9.26 17.50 1.26
C LEU A 418 7.82 17.99 1.42
N PHE A 419 6.94 17.16 2.00
CA PHE A 419 5.58 17.58 2.36
C PHE A 419 5.60 18.76 3.35
N ALA A 420 6.37 18.67 4.44
CA ALA A 420 6.47 19.75 5.41
C ALA A 420 7.06 21.04 4.79
N ALA A 421 8.06 20.90 3.92
CA ALA A 421 8.64 22.03 3.19
C ALA A 421 7.61 22.69 2.26
N GLU A 422 6.82 21.89 1.53
CA GLU A 422 5.72 22.37 0.68
C GLU A 422 4.73 23.21 1.49
N SER A 423 4.21 22.69 2.60
CA SER A 423 3.23 23.41 3.42
C SER A 423 3.81 24.71 4.00
N VAL A 424 5.09 24.73 4.37
CA VAL A 424 5.78 25.96 4.83
C VAL A 424 5.93 26.97 3.70
N LEU A 425 6.36 26.55 2.50
CA LEU A 425 6.55 27.42 1.35
C LEU A 425 5.23 28.04 0.88
N LEU A 426 4.16 27.23 0.84
CA LEU A 426 2.82 27.67 0.44
C LEU A 426 2.21 28.63 1.48
N SER A 427 2.27 28.29 2.77
CA SER A 427 1.73 29.14 3.85
C SER A 427 2.41 30.51 3.92
N HIS A 428 3.71 30.59 3.62
CA HIS A 428 4.46 31.85 3.61
C HIS A 428 4.48 32.55 2.24
N ARG A 429 3.75 32.01 1.25
CA ARG A 429 3.70 32.53 -0.13
C ARG A 429 5.07 32.79 -0.74
N ILE A 430 6.01 31.88 -0.49
CA ILE A 430 7.37 31.96 -1.04
C ILE A 430 7.34 31.41 -2.48
N LEU A 431 6.94 32.28 -3.41
CA LEU A 431 6.66 31.95 -4.81
C LEU A 431 7.68 32.59 -5.79
N GLY A 432 7.55 32.27 -7.08
CA GLY A 432 8.39 32.80 -8.16
C GLY A 432 9.85 32.32 -8.12
N ALA A 433 10.75 33.05 -8.77
CA ALA A 433 12.16 32.64 -8.90
C ALA A 433 12.90 32.51 -7.55
N GLY A 434 12.59 33.38 -6.59
CA GLY A 434 13.12 33.28 -5.23
C GLY A 434 12.65 32.02 -4.51
N GLY A 435 11.33 31.76 -4.55
CA GLY A 435 10.74 30.54 -3.99
C GLY A 435 11.26 29.27 -4.63
N PHE A 436 11.47 29.26 -5.94
CA PHE A 436 12.06 28.12 -6.65
C PHE A 436 13.46 27.78 -6.13
N ARG A 437 14.33 28.80 -5.94
CA ARG A 437 15.68 28.58 -5.38
C ARG A 437 15.64 28.06 -3.95
N ILE A 438 14.74 28.60 -3.11
CA ILE A 438 14.56 28.16 -1.72
C ILE A 438 14.02 26.72 -1.67
N ALA A 439 13.06 26.38 -2.54
CA ALA A 439 12.53 25.02 -2.67
C ALA A 439 13.64 24.03 -3.06
N LEU A 440 14.44 24.35 -4.08
CA LEU A 440 15.58 23.50 -4.48
C LEU A 440 16.63 23.35 -3.38
N LEU A 441 16.98 24.44 -2.68
CA LEU A 441 17.91 24.38 -1.55
C LEU A 441 17.38 23.48 -0.43
N THR A 442 16.09 23.63 -0.10
CA THR A 442 15.42 22.82 0.94
C THR A 442 15.40 21.35 0.54
N ALA A 443 15.05 21.04 -0.71
CA ALA A 443 15.08 19.68 -1.23
C ALA A 443 16.50 19.09 -1.22
N ALA A 444 17.53 19.87 -1.58
CA ALA A 444 18.91 19.43 -1.54
C ALA A 444 19.37 19.07 -0.10
N VAL A 445 18.99 19.88 0.89
CA VAL A 445 19.25 19.60 2.32
C VAL A 445 18.54 18.30 2.74
N LEU A 446 17.27 18.15 2.40
CA LEU A 446 16.48 16.95 2.75
C LEU A 446 17.01 15.69 2.08
N ILE A 447 17.38 15.75 0.80
CA ILE A 447 18.00 14.64 0.07
C ILE A 447 19.33 14.27 0.72
N THR A 448 20.17 15.25 1.06
CA THR A 448 21.45 15.01 1.72
C THR A 448 21.27 14.35 3.08
N ALA A 449 20.32 14.86 3.88
CA ALA A 449 19.98 14.28 5.18
C ALA A 449 19.43 12.85 5.06
N ALA A 450 18.53 12.61 4.10
CA ALA A 450 18.01 11.27 3.82
C ALA A 450 19.12 10.32 3.35
N TRP A 451 20.01 10.78 2.49
CA TRP A 451 21.14 10.00 1.97
C TRP A 451 22.13 9.62 3.08
N ALA A 452 22.42 10.56 3.99
CA ALA A 452 23.23 10.32 5.18
C ALA A 452 22.53 9.32 6.13
N LEU A 453 21.22 9.50 6.35
CA LEU A 453 20.41 8.60 7.20
C LEU A 453 20.34 7.18 6.63
N ALA A 454 20.34 7.02 5.31
CA ALA A 454 20.34 5.70 4.66
C ALA A 454 21.58 4.87 5.07
N GLY A 455 22.69 5.54 5.36
CA GLY A 455 23.95 4.94 5.82
C GLY A 455 24.82 4.40 4.68
N PRO A 456 25.96 3.76 4.99
CA PRO A 456 26.79 3.13 3.97
C PRO A 456 26.07 1.97 3.29
N ALA A 457 26.47 1.68 2.05
CA ALA A 457 26.10 0.41 1.41
C ALA A 457 26.67 -0.73 2.26
N LEU A 458 25.85 -1.72 2.59
CA LEU A 458 26.32 -2.83 3.40
C LEU A 458 26.93 -3.91 2.50
N PRO A 459 28.25 -4.16 2.59
CA PRO A 459 28.85 -5.28 1.89
C PRO A 459 28.22 -6.57 2.42
N GLY A 460 27.67 -7.39 1.52
CA GLY A 460 27.09 -8.69 1.87
C GLY A 460 25.63 -8.70 2.33
N ILE A 461 24.88 -7.60 2.26
CA ILE A 461 23.41 -7.73 2.26
C ILE A 461 23.05 -8.66 1.10
N ALA A 462 22.29 -9.72 1.40
CA ALA A 462 21.80 -10.66 0.41
C ALA A 462 21.17 -9.88 -0.75
N ALA A 463 21.71 -10.03 -1.96
CA ALA A 463 21.25 -9.37 -3.19
C ALA A 463 19.71 -9.43 -3.40
N GLY A 464 19.03 -10.38 -2.74
CA GLY A 464 17.58 -10.47 -2.66
C GLY A 464 16.87 -9.28 -1.97
N VAL A 465 17.45 -8.66 -0.95
CA VAL A 465 16.82 -7.51 -0.25
C VAL A 465 16.80 -6.28 -1.14
N ASP A 466 17.93 -5.99 -1.80
CA ASP A 466 18.07 -4.87 -2.73
C ASP A 466 17.16 -5.04 -3.93
N ARG A 467 17.10 -6.26 -4.45
CA ARG A 467 16.19 -6.64 -5.53
C ARG A 467 14.72 -6.49 -5.15
N SER A 468 14.33 -6.88 -3.93
CA SER A 468 12.96 -6.70 -3.44
C SER A 468 12.60 -5.22 -3.33
N ARG A 469 13.49 -4.39 -2.79
CA ARG A 469 13.25 -2.94 -2.65
C ARG A 469 13.14 -2.25 -4.00
N THR A 470 14.07 -2.51 -4.92
CA THR A 470 14.06 -1.96 -6.28
C THR A 470 12.83 -2.43 -7.07
N ALA A 471 12.46 -3.70 -6.96
CA ALA A 471 11.25 -4.23 -7.57
C ALA A 471 9.98 -3.58 -7.03
N ALA A 472 9.86 -3.41 -5.71
CA ALA A 472 8.70 -2.76 -5.11
C ALA A 472 8.56 -1.32 -5.60
N ALA A 473 9.67 -0.56 -5.61
CA ALA A 473 9.66 0.80 -6.12
C ALA A 473 9.33 0.87 -7.61
N ALA A 474 9.85 -0.06 -8.42
CA ALA A 474 9.59 -0.12 -9.86
C ALA A 474 8.11 -0.44 -10.17
N ILE A 475 7.53 -1.42 -9.47
CA ILE A 475 6.11 -1.78 -9.60
C ILE A 475 5.23 -0.60 -9.20
N ALA A 476 5.56 0.06 -8.09
CA ALA A 476 4.79 1.20 -7.61
C ALA A 476 4.87 2.40 -8.56
N ALA A 477 6.07 2.73 -9.05
CA ALA A 477 6.26 3.87 -9.94
C ALA A 477 5.40 3.73 -11.21
N VAL A 478 5.47 2.58 -11.85
CA VAL A 478 4.74 2.31 -13.09
C VAL A 478 3.24 2.14 -12.86
N GLY A 479 2.82 1.63 -11.70
CA GLY A 479 1.40 1.54 -11.34
C GLY A 479 0.75 2.88 -11.01
N LEU A 480 1.51 3.86 -10.51
CA LEU A 480 1.01 5.17 -10.08
C LEU A 480 1.15 6.26 -11.16
N GLY A 481 2.21 6.24 -11.97
CA GLY A 481 2.49 7.28 -12.95
C GLY A 481 1.34 7.60 -13.90
N PRO A 482 0.74 6.59 -14.58
CA PRO A 482 -0.37 6.83 -15.49
C PRO A 482 -1.66 7.34 -14.83
N LEU A 483 -1.84 7.18 -13.51
CA LEU A 483 -3.04 7.64 -12.81
C LEU A 483 -3.12 9.18 -12.74
N LEU A 484 -2.01 9.88 -12.94
CA LEU A 484 -1.96 11.34 -12.97
C LEU A 484 -2.79 11.93 -14.13
N TYR A 485 -3.05 11.14 -15.18
CA TYR A 485 -3.92 11.52 -16.30
C TYR A 485 -5.42 11.49 -15.95
N PHE A 486 -5.79 11.09 -14.74
CA PHE A 486 -7.16 11.30 -14.26
C PHE A 486 -7.46 12.78 -14.05
N GLN A 487 -6.45 13.59 -13.73
CA GLN A 487 -6.62 15.03 -13.61
C GLN A 487 -6.69 15.65 -15.01
N ASN A 488 -7.79 16.33 -15.29
CA ASN A 488 -8.02 17.10 -16.49
C ASN A 488 -8.85 18.36 -16.12
N THR A 489 -9.15 19.19 -17.10
CA THR A 489 -10.10 20.31 -16.99
C THR A 489 -10.98 20.32 -18.24
N PRO A 490 -12.12 21.02 -18.27
CA PRO A 490 -12.88 21.16 -19.50
C PRO A 490 -12.09 21.84 -20.64
N PRO A 491 -12.35 21.50 -21.92
CA PRO A 491 -11.69 22.08 -23.09
C PRO A 491 -11.62 23.61 -23.09
N GLU A 492 -12.66 24.27 -22.59
CA GLU A 492 -12.82 25.72 -22.52
C GLU A 492 -11.75 26.39 -21.65
N ASN A 493 -11.20 25.67 -20.67
CA ASN A 493 -10.17 26.19 -19.78
C ASN A 493 -8.75 26.06 -20.37
N HIS A 494 -8.56 25.29 -21.44
CA HIS A 494 -7.22 24.94 -21.94
C HIS A 494 -6.45 26.12 -22.51
N GLU A 495 -7.13 27.09 -23.13
CA GLU A 495 -6.47 28.29 -23.67
C GLU A 495 -5.86 29.19 -22.59
N PHE A 496 -6.35 29.07 -21.34
CA PHE A 496 -5.85 29.81 -20.19
C PHE A 496 -4.83 29.02 -19.36
N MET A 497 -4.65 27.72 -19.64
CA MET A 497 -3.76 26.88 -18.86
C MET A 497 -2.30 27.27 -19.07
N PRO A 498 -1.50 27.38 -17.99
CA PRO A 498 -0.07 27.54 -18.14
C PRO A 498 0.51 26.28 -18.80
N LEU A 499 1.17 26.42 -19.94
CA LEU A 499 1.80 25.31 -20.69
C LEU A 499 2.67 24.40 -19.81
N GLY A 500 3.26 24.97 -18.76
CA GLY A 500 4.04 24.23 -17.78
C GLY A 500 3.26 23.12 -17.06
N LEU A 501 1.95 23.25 -16.87
CA LEU A 501 1.12 22.25 -16.18
C LEU A 501 1.04 20.93 -16.95
N PRO A 502 0.53 20.87 -18.20
CA PRO A 502 0.49 19.62 -18.96
C PRO A 502 1.90 19.07 -19.19
N VAL A 503 2.89 19.92 -19.50
CA VAL A 503 4.28 19.48 -19.70
C VAL A 503 4.85 18.79 -18.45
N THR A 504 4.62 19.36 -17.27
CA THR A 504 5.12 18.79 -16.01
C THR A 504 4.35 17.51 -15.65
N THR A 505 3.04 17.47 -15.88
CA THR A 505 2.21 16.25 -15.73
C THR A 505 2.73 15.10 -16.56
N VAL A 506 2.97 15.34 -17.85
CA VAL A 506 3.55 14.33 -18.76
C VAL A 506 4.94 13.91 -18.31
N GLY A 507 5.79 14.89 -17.96
CA GLY A 507 7.16 14.64 -17.53
C GLY A 507 7.24 13.78 -16.27
N VAL A 508 6.40 14.05 -15.27
CA VAL A 508 6.35 13.29 -14.01
C VAL A 508 5.80 11.88 -14.25
N ALA A 509 4.69 11.74 -14.99
CA ALA A 509 4.11 10.44 -15.30
C ALA A 509 5.08 9.56 -16.13
N ALA A 510 5.70 10.14 -17.17
CA ALA A 510 6.72 9.48 -17.97
C ALA A 510 7.97 9.13 -17.13
N GLY A 511 8.40 10.02 -16.24
CA GLY A 511 9.52 9.80 -15.33
C GLY A 511 9.30 8.60 -14.41
N LEU A 512 8.10 8.45 -13.85
CA LEU A 512 7.72 7.28 -13.04
C LEU A 512 7.73 5.98 -13.85
N VAL A 513 7.18 6.00 -15.07
CA VAL A 513 7.18 4.81 -15.94
C VAL A 513 8.59 4.43 -16.40
N LEU A 514 9.41 5.42 -16.78
CA LEU A 514 10.83 5.22 -17.11
C LEU A 514 11.60 4.60 -15.95
N LEU A 515 11.43 5.18 -14.75
CA LEU A 515 12.09 4.69 -13.54
C LEU A 515 11.78 3.21 -13.30
N GLY A 516 10.50 2.82 -13.36
CA GLY A 516 10.11 1.44 -13.13
C GLY A 516 10.52 0.49 -14.26
N MET A 517 10.38 0.88 -15.53
CA MET A 517 10.75 0.03 -16.67
C MET A 517 12.25 -0.20 -16.77
N ILE A 518 13.07 0.85 -16.62
CA ILE A 518 14.54 0.74 -16.64
C ILE A 518 15.01 -0.13 -15.48
N THR A 519 14.46 0.11 -14.28
CA THR A 519 14.81 -0.70 -13.09
C THR A 519 14.41 -2.16 -13.28
N ALA A 520 13.21 -2.44 -13.82
CA ALA A 520 12.74 -3.79 -14.07
C ALA A 520 13.57 -4.52 -15.12
N ALA A 521 13.94 -3.84 -16.21
CA ALA A 521 14.78 -4.39 -17.27
C ALA A 521 16.20 -4.68 -16.77
N ALA A 522 16.80 -3.77 -16.00
CA ALA A 522 18.15 -3.90 -15.46
C ALA A 522 18.25 -4.94 -14.34
N THR A 523 17.19 -5.13 -13.54
CA THR A 523 17.13 -6.12 -12.45
C THR A 523 16.52 -7.46 -12.87
N SER A 524 16.08 -7.59 -14.13
CA SER A 524 15.49 -8.81 -14.65
C SER A 524 16.53 -9.95 -14.59
N PRO A 525 16.15 -11.15 -14.12
CA PRO A 525 17.10 -12.27 -14.06
C PRO A 525 17.47 -12.78 -15.45
N ARG A 526 16.64 -12.47 -16.47
CA ARG A 526 16.87 -12.85 -17.87
C ARG A 526 16.79 -11.58 -18.70
N ARG A 527 17.94 -11.13 -19.22
CA ARG A 527 17.99 -9.94 -20.08
C ARG A 527 17.07 -10.14 -21.29
N PRO A 528 16.03 -9.31 -21.44
CA PRO A 528 15.30 -9.28 -22.69
C PRO A 528 16.24 -8.86 -23.83
N HIS A 529 15.89 -9.21 -25.06
CA HIS A 529 16.59 -8.69 -26.22
C HIS A 529 16.57 -7.15 -26.19
N PRO A 530 17.65 -6.42 -26.57
CA PRO A 530 17.69 -4.95 -26.52
C PRO A 530 16.51 -4.28 -27.21
N LEU A 531 16.08 -4.81 -28.37
CA LEU A 531 14.88 -4.34 -29.08
C LEU A 531 13.59 -4.50 -28.25
N VAL A 532 13.48 -5.57 -27.46
CA VAL A 532 12.33 -5.76 -26.56
C VAL A 532 12.40 -4.77 -25.41
N ILE A 533 13.58 -4.50 -24.84
CA ILE A 533 13.74 -3.46 -23.82
C ILE A 533 13.36 -2.09 -24.39
N ALA A 534 13.85 -1.77 -25.59
CA ALA A 534 13.53 -0.52 -26.29
C ALA A 534 12.02 -0.39 -26.52
N LEU A 535 11.34 -1.42 -27.03
CA LEU A 535 9.89 -1.41 -27.20
C LEU A 535 9.13 -1.28 -25.88
N LEU A 536 9.56 -1.99 -24.83
CA LEU A 536 8.94 -1.93 -23.50
C LEU A 536 9.05 -0.55 -22.84
N VAL A 537 10.06 0.23 -23.21
CA VAL A 537 10.28 1.59 -22.69
C VAL A 537 9.63 2.62 -23.61
N VAL A 538 9.92 2.58 -24.91
CA VAL A 538 9.51 3.60 -25.89
C VAL A 538 7.99 3.58 -26.10
N VAL A 539 7.35 2.41 -26.18
CA VAL A 539 5.91 2.35 -26.48
C VAL A 539 5.06 2.96 -25.36
N PRO A 540 5.21 2.58 -24.07
CA PRO A 540 4.42 3.19 -23.01
C PRO A 540 4.70 4.69 -22.85
N ILE A 541 5.96 5.12 -23.02
CA ILE A 541 6.31 6.53 -22.92
C ILE A 541 5.75 7.33 -24.09
N GLY A 542 5.85 6.80 -25.32
CA GLY A 542 5.25 7.42 -26.49
C GLY A 542 3.73 7.54 -26.37
N LEU A 543 3.06 6.52 -25.81
CA LEU A 543 1.63 6.58 -25.52
C LEU A 543 1.29 7.65 -24.47
N LEU A 544 2.01 7.71 -23.36
CA LEU A 544 1.78 8.74 -22.33
C LEU A 544 2.06 10.14 -22.86
N VAL A 545 3.16 10.35 -23.58
CA VAL A 545 3.48 11.64 -24.19
C VAL A 545 2.42 12.02 -25.23
N GLY A 546 1.99 11.09 -26.08
CA GLY A 546 0.93 11.32 -27.05
C GLY A 546 -0.40 11.69 -26.40
N LEU A 547 -0.79 10.96 -25.35
CA LEU A 547 -1.96 11.29 -24.53
C LEU A 547 -1.83 12.66 -23.87
N GLY A 548 -0.65 12.98 -23.34
CA GLY A 548 -0.36 14.28 -22.74
C GLY A 548 -0.45 15.46 -23.69
N VAL A 549 0.09 15.31 -24.89
CA VAL A 549 -0.06 16.31 -25.95
C VAL A 549 -1.52 16.42 -26.37
N TYR A 550 -2.25 15.30 -26.44
CA TYR A 550 -3.66 15.29 -26.78
C TYR A 550 -4.52 16.00 -25.71
N PHE A 551 -4.34 15.69 -24.42
CA PHE A 551 -5.04 16.35 -23.33
C PHE A 551 -4.64 17.82 -23.20
N GLY A 552 -3.35 18.15 -23.30
CA GLY A 552 -2.90 19.55 -23.25
C GLY A 552 -3.50 20.46 -24.33
N ASN A 553 -4.13 19.90 -25.37
CA ASN A 553 -4.81 20.63 -26.44
C ASN A 553 -6.35 20.69 -26.28
N GLY A 554 -6.92 20.39 -25.12
CA GLY A 554 -8.37 20.54 -24.90
C GLY A 554 -9.19 19.34 -25.35
N ALA A 555 -8.60 18.15 -25.39
CA ALA A 555 -9.37 16.96 -25.69
C ALA A 555 -10.41 16.65 -24.60
N SER A 556 -11.56 16.09 -25.02
CA SER A 556 -12.66 15.79 -24.12
C SER A 556 -12.29 14.83 -22.99
N GLU A 557 -12.94 15.01 -21.83
CA GLU A 557 -12.80 14.18 -20.63
C GLU A 557 -13.00 12.68 -20.89
N SER A 558 -13.76 12.32 -21.92
CA SER A 558 -14.03 10.93 -22.32
C SER A 558 -12.76 10.12 -22.61
N PHE A 559 -11.63 10.78 -22.94
CA PHE A 559 -10.37 10.12 -23.21
C PHE A 559 -9.44 9.98 -22.00
N ALA A 560 -9.67 10.71 -20.89
CA ALA A 560 -8.82 10.66 -19.68
C ALA A 560 -8.66 9.22 -19.15
N GLY A 561 -9.70 8.40 -19.30
CA GLY A 561 -9.71 6.97 -18.97
C GLY A 561 -8.61 6.14 -19.66
N ALA A 562 -8.15 6.54 -20.85
CA ALA A 562 -7.16 5.80 -21.62
C ALA A 562 -5.76 5.81 -20.97
N GLY A 563 -5.35 6.95 -20.40
CA GLY A 563 -4.06 7.07 -19.69
C GLY A 563 -4.06 6.24 -18.41
N ILE A 564 -5.15 6.34 -17.64
CA ILE A 564 -5.34 5.61 -16.40
C ILE A 564 -5.27 4.11 -16.64
N ALA A 565 -5.96 3.61 -17.68
CA ALA A 565 -6.03 2.19 -18.02
C ALA A 565 -4.66 1.52 -18.23
N LEU A 566 -3.57 2.28 -18.44
CA LEU A 566 -2.22 1.75 -18.57
C LEU A 566 -1.56 1.40 -17.22
N GLY A 567 -2.01 1.95 -16.10
CA GLY A 567 -1.36 1.82 -14.78
C GLY A 567 -1.09 0.38 -14.35
N LEU A 568 -2.14 -0.41 -14.07
CA LEU A 568 -1.96 -1.79 -13.62
C LEU A 568 -1.38 -2.73 -14.69
N PRO A 569 -1.75 -2.65 -15.98
CA PRO A 569 -1.12 -3.48 -17.01
C PRO A 569 0.40 -3.33 -17.05
N LEU A 570 0.91 -2.10 -16.94
CA LEU A 570 2.34 -1.85 -16.90
C LEU A 570 2.96 -2.37 -15.58
N ALA A 571 2.26 -2.25 -14.45
CA ALA A 571 2.71 -2.82 -13.18
C ALA A 571 2.81 -4.37 -13.22
N VAL A 572 1.86 -5.03 -13.90
CA VAL A 572 1.89 -6.48 -14.16
C VAL A 572 3.09 -6.85 -15.03
N LEU A 573 3.35 -6.08 -16.09
CA LEU A 573 4.49 -6.27 -16.99
C LEU A 573 5.84 -6.12 -16.26
N VAL A 574 6.00 -5.09 -15.44
CA VAL A 574 7.17 -4.90 -14.58
C VAL A 574 7.33 -6.07 -13.60
N THR A 575 6.23 -6.49 -12.97
CA THR A 575 6.22 -7.65 -12.07
C THR A 575 6.67 -8.92 -12.80
N ALA A 576 6.23 -9.11 -14.05
CA ALA A 576 6.63 -10.22 -14.90
C ALA A 576 8.13 -10.24 -15.21
N LEU A 577 8.69 -9.07 -15.54
CA LEU A 577 10.11 -8.90 -15.85
C LEU A 577 10.99 -9.19 -14.63
N VAL A 578 10.61 -8.68 -13.47
CA VAL A 578 11.34 -8.89 -12.21
C VAL A 578 11.26 -10.36 -11.77
N ARG A 579 10.10 -10.99 -11.90
CA ARG A 579 9.81 -12.35 -11.37
C ARG A 579 10.08 -13.49 -12.36
N ARG A 580 10.77 -13.27 -13.49
CA ARG A 580 10.99 -14.28 -14.54
C ARG A 580 11.97 -15.40 -14.15
N HIS A 581 11.75 -16.07 -13.01
CA HIS A 581 12.65 -17.04 -12.38
C HIS A 581 12.38 -18.50 -12.79
N ARG A 582 11.24 -18.84 -13.41
CA ARG A 582 10.91 -20.25 -13.69
C ARG A 582 11.07 -20.61 -15.17
N PRO A 583 11.80 -21.68 -15.51
CA PRO A 583 11.77 -22.30 -16.84
C PRO A 583 10.45 -23.05 -17.03
N ARG A 584 9.33 -22.33 -17.13
CA ARG A 584 8.08 -22.89 -17.66
C ARG A 584 8.14 -22.84 -19.19
N ARG A 585 7.42 -23.74 -19.87
CA ARG A 585 7.24 -23.70 -21.33
C ARG A 585 6.89 -22.27 -21.77
N ARG A 586 7.70 -21.68 -22.66
CA ARG A 586 7.68 -20.24 -23.02
C ARG A 586 6.26 -19.73 -23.28
N GLY A 587 5.44 -20.48 -24.00
CA GLY A 587 4.05 -20.12 -24.33
C GLY A 587 3.13 -19.97 -23.12
N ARG A 588 3.23 -20.84 -22.10
CA ARG A 588 2.35 -20.74 -20.91
C ARG A 588 2.67 -19.52 -20.06
N THR A 589 3.95 -19.13 -19.98
CA THR A 589 4.36 -17.92 -19.23
C THR A 589 3.91 -16.67 -19.97
N ALA A 590 4.07 -16.61 -21.29
CA ALA A 590 3.58 -15.50 -22.10
C ALA A 590 2.05 -15.36 -21.95
N LEU A 591 1.31 -16.45 -22.16
CA LEU A 591 -0.15 -16.47 -22.02
C LEU A 591 -0.62 -15.99 -20.63
N LEU A 592 0.02 -16.48 -19.56
CA LEU A 592 -0.32 -16.06 -18.19
C LEU A 592 -0.12 -14.55 -18.01
N TRP A 593 1.04 -14.01 -18.36
CA TRP A 593 1.31 -12.59 -18.15
C TRP A 593 0.50 -11.69 -19.07
N SER A 594 0.26 -12.10 -20.33
CA SER A 594 -0.65 -11.41 -21.24
C SER A 594 -2.07 -11.41 -20.70
N SER A 595 -2.58 -12.55 -20.20
CA SER A 595 -3.91 -12.62 -19.59
C SER A 595 -4.04 -11.74 -18.36
N LEU A 596 -3.00 -11.67 -17.52
CA LEU A 596 -2.97 -10.79 -16.35
C LEU A 596 -2.90 -9.31 -16.74
N ALA A 597 -2.16 -8.95 -17.78
CA ALA A 597 -2.10 -7.58 -18.28
C ALA A 597 -3.45 -7.14 -18.88
N VAL A 598 -4.13 -8.02 -19.62
CA VAL A 598 -5.49 -7.75 -20.13
C VAL A 598 -6.49 -7.62 -18.98
N ALA A 599 -6.46 -8.54 -18.02
CA ALA A 599 -7.33 -8.46 -16.83
C ALA A 599 -7.03 -7.25 -15.94
N ALA A 600 -5.82 -6.69 -16.03
CA ALA A 600 -5.42 -5.51 -15.27
C ALA A 600 -6.07 -4.21 -15.79
N VAL A 601 -6.54 -4.16 -17.03
CA VAL A 601 -7.25 -3.00 -17.59
C VAL A 601 -8.53 -2.70 -16.78
N PRO A 602 -9.53 -3.62 -16.69
CA PRO A 602 -10.71 -3.38 -15.86
C PRO A 602 -10.37 -3.32 -14.36
N ALA A 603 -9.34 -4.02 -13.90
CA ALA A 603 -8.90 -3.89 -12.51
C ALA A 603 -8.37 -2.49 -12.16
N THR A 604 -7.95 -1.70 -13.16
CA THR A 604 -7.50 -0.33 -12.92
C THR A 604 -8.68 0.58 -12.57
N ILE A 605 -9.86 0.32 -13.13
CA ILE A 605 -11.11 1.00 -12.74
C ILE A 605 -11.45 0.64 -11.29
N VAL A 606 -11.35 -0.64 -10.91
CA VAL A 606 -11.54 -1.08 -9.52
C VAL A 606 -10.55 -0.39 -8.58
N LEU A 607 -9.28 -0.26 -8.98
CA LEU A 607 -8.27 0.48 -8.22
C LEU A 607 -8.63 1.96 -8.10
N LEU A 608 -9.14 2.58 -9.17
CA LEU A 608 -9.56 3.97 -9.18
C LEU A 608 -10.68 4.21 -8.16
N TYR A 609 -11.76 3.41 -8.18
CA TYR A 609 -12.82 3.53 -7.17
C TYR A 609 -12.33 3.22 -5.76
N ALA A 610 -11.48 2.21 -5.59
CA ALA A 610 -10.86 1.90 -4.30
C ALA A 610 -10.00 3.06 -3.79
N ALA A 611 -9.28 3.76 -4.68
CA ALA A 611 -8.51 4.95 -4.36
C ALA A 611 -9.45 6.14 -4.04
N ILE A 612 -10.56 6.27 -4.77
CA ILE A 612 -11.59 7.29 -4.56
C ILE A 612 -12.20 7.19 -3.15
N MET A 613 -12.44 5.97 -2.67
CA MET A 613 -12.92 5.73 -1.30
C MET A 613 -11.93 6.21 -0.21
N LEU A 614 -10.64 6.32 -0.55
CA LEU A 614 -9.61 6.85 0.36
C LEU A 614 -9.46 8.39 0.29
N LEU A 615 -10.18 9.06 -0.63
CA LEU A 615 -10.10 10.51 -0.85
C LEU A 615 -10.77 11.33 0.23
N ALA A 616 -11.79 10.77 0.86
CA ALA A 616 -12.44 11.37 2.02
C ALA A 616 -11.50 11.48 3.23
N PHE A 617 -10.24 11.05 3.12
CA PHE A 617 -9.30 11.07 4.23
C PHE A 617 -7.92 11.61 3.84
N VAL A 618 -7.24 11.01 2.85
CA VAL A 618 -5.83 11.36 2.60
C VAL A 618 -5.67 12.75 2.00
N PRO A 619 -6.25 13.05 0.83
CA PRO A 619 -6.18 14.39 0.25
C PRO A 619 -6.67 15.47 1.20
N GLU A 620 -7.80 15.27 1.89
CA GLU A 620 -8.32 16.26 2.82
C GLU A 620 -7.32 16.61 3.93
N ILE A 621 -6.66 15.60 4.52
CA ILE A 621 -5.59 15.83 5.49
C ILE A 621 -4.42 16.59 4.86
N LEU A 622 -4.02 16.23 3.64
CA LEU A 622 -2.93 16.90 2.95
C LEU A 622 -3.27 18.38 2.66
N PHE A 623 -4.46 18.67 2.12
CA PHE A 623 -4.92 20.04 1.90
C PHE A 623 -5.01 20.83 3.21
N LYS A 624 -5.49 20.22 4.31
CA LYS A 624 -5.52 20.87 5.64
C LYS A 624 -4.14 21.17 6.17
N ILE A 625 -3.17 20.26 5.99
CA ILE A 625 -1.77 20.51 6.35
C ILE A 625 -1.21 21.68 5.54
N ASP A 626 -1.61 21.80 4.26
CA ASP A 626 -1.24 22.92 3.39
C ASP A 626 -2.02 24.22 3.70
N GLY A 627 -2.95 24.20 4.65
CA GLY A 627 -3.77 25.37 5.02
C GLY A 627 -4.83 25.73 3.98
N THR A 628 -5.26 24.76 3.18
CA THR A 628 -6.22 24.91 2.08
C THR A 628 -7.40 23.96 2.27
N SER A 629 -8.54 24.27 1.66
CA SER A 629 -9.71 23.39 1.65
C SER A 629 -9.71 22.47 0.44
N TYR A 630 -10.16 21.24 0.62
CA TYR A 630 -10.42 20.33 -0.50
C TYR A 630 -11.48 20.96 -1.43
N PRO A 631 -11.25 21.03 -2.76
CA PRO A 631 -12.21 21.63 -3.67
C PRO A 631 -13.50 20.82 -3.72
N ALA A 632 -14.65 21.50 -3.82
CA ALA A 632 -15.97 20.84 -3.78
C ALA A 632 -16.18 19.86 -4.96
N ASP A 633 -15.62 20.18 -6.12
CA ASP A 633 -15.94 19.51 -7.39
C ASP A 633 -14.79 18.63 -7.92
N GLY A 634 -13.75 18.34 -7.12
CA GLY A 634 -12.59 17.56 -7.55
C GLY A 634 -12.49 16.15 -6.94
N LEU A 635 -11.93 15.20 -7.69
CA LEU A 635 -11.54 13.88 -7.17
C LEU A 635 -10.02 13.66 -7.27
N SER A 636 -9.31 13.73 -6.15
CA SER A 636 -7.91 13.31 -6.09
C SER A 636 -7.84 11.79 -6.39
N VAL A 637 -6.75 11.22 -6.88
CA VAL A 637 -6.64 9.78 -7.11
C VAL A 637 -5.30 9.25 -6.65
N VAL A 638 -4.23 9.97 -6.96
CA VAL A 638 -2.87 9.45 -6.76
C VAL A 638 -2.54 9.15 -5.29
N PRO A 639 -2.88 9.99 -4.29
CA PRO A 639 -2.62 9.70 -2.88
C PRO A 639 -3.35 8.43 -2.39
N GLY A 640 -4.64 8.29 -2.73
CA GLY A 640 -5.43 7.11 -2.42
C GLY A 640 -4.86 5.86 -3.07
N ALA A 641 -4.51 5.95 -4.36
CA ALA A 641 -3.89 4.86 -5.09
C ALA A 641 -2.51 4.49 -4.52
N ALA A 642 -1.71 5.46 -4.08
CA ALA A 642 -0.39 5.21 -3.49
C ALA A 642 -0.49 4.36 -2.20
N LEU A 643 -1.52 4.60 -1.37
CA LEU A 643 -1.79 3.77 -0.20
C LEU A 643 -2.13 2.31 -0.54
N LEU A 644 -2.67 2.05 -1.73
CA LEU A 644 -3.01 0.70 -2.18
C LEU A 644 -1.85 0.03 -2.92
N VAL A 645 -1.22 0.77 -3.85
CA VAL A 645 -0.20 0.26 -4.76
C VAL A 645 1.14 0.07 -4.05
N LEU A 646 1.58 0.98 -3.15
CA LEU A 646 2.88 0.83 -2.47
C LEU A 646 2.95 -0.45 -1.62
N PRO A 647 1.97 -0.76 -0.76
CA PRO A 647 1.98 -2.01 -0.03
C PRO A 647 1.86 -3.22 -0.97
N ALA A 648 0.96 -3.18 -1.96
CA ALA A 648 0.81 -4.26 -2.93
C ALA A 648 2.13 -4.56 -3.66
N ALA A 649 2.87 -3.52 -4.05
CA ALA A 649 4.17 -3.62 -4.69
C ALA A 649 5.22 -4.24 -3.75
N VAL A 650 5.28 -3.84 -2.48
CA VAL A 650 6.15 -4.46 -1.46
C VAL A 650 5.84 -5.93 -1.29
N TRP A 651 4.55 -6.29 -1.23
CA TRP A 651 4.12 -7.68 -1.10
C TRP A 651 4.42 -8.51 -2.36
N LEU A 652 4.26 -7.92 -3.55
CA LEU A 652 4.63 -8.55 -4.82
C LEU A 652 6.16 -8.71 -4.95
N ALA A 653 6.95 -7.75 -4.49
CA ALA A 653 8.40 -7.86 -4.53
C ALA A 653 8.95 -8.84 -3.48
N GLY A 654 8.31 -8.92 -2.31
CA GLY A 654 8.77 -9.69 -1.15
C GLY A 654 8.56 -11.20 -1.21
N ARG A 655 7.85 -11.75 -2.22
CA ARG A 655 7.70 -13.22 -2.34
C ARG A 655 9.02 -13.83 -2.80
N PRO A 656 9.76 -14.56 -1.93
CA PRO A 656 10.98 -15.23 -2.35
C PRO A 656 10.59 -16.27 -3.39
N GLY A 657 11.21 -16.21 -4.56
CA GLY A 657 11.06 -17.17 -5.62
C GLY A 657 11.67 -18.53 -5.28
N GLY A 658 11.29 -19.15 -4.16
CA GLY A 658 11.28 -20.60 -3.92
C GLY A 658 12.48 -21.47 -4.28
N ALA A 659 13.68 -20.92 -4.46
CA ALA A 659 14.91 -21.70 -4.39
C ALA A 659 15.55 -21.34 -3.05
N PRO A 660 15.61 -22.26 -2.06
CA PRO A 660 16.59 -22.09 -1.01
C PRO A 660 17.93 -21.92 -1.72
N THR A 661 18.59 -20.79 -1.51
CA THR A 661 20.03 -20.69 -1.75
C THR A 661 20.60 -21.90 -1.03
N THR A 662 21.02 -22.90 -1.79
CA THR A 662 21.90 -23.96 -1.30
C THR A 662 22.98 -23.22 -0.55
N ALA A 663 23.05 -23.46 0.77
CA ALA A 663 24.13 -22.94 1.57
C ALA A 663 25.41 -23.25 0.79
N PRO A 664 26.34 -22.29 0.64
CA PRO A 664 27.63 -22.59 0.04
C PRO A 664 28.11 -23.89 0.69
N GLY A 665 28.31 -24.93 -0.13
CA GLY A 665 28.81 -26.21 0.37
C GLY A 665 30.04 -25.91 1.22
N PRO A 666 30.26 -26.66 2.32
CA PRO A 666 31.43 -26.45 3.17
C PRO A 666 32.62 -26.25 2.26
N GLN A 667 33.19 -25.04 2.33
CA GLN A 667 34.37 -24.68 1.56
C GLN A 667 35.34 -25.81 1.87
N PRO A 668 35.80 -26.59 0.86
CA PRO A 668 36.64 -27.75 1.14
C PRO A 668 37.76 -27.24 2.01
N ASP A 669 37.86 -27.78 3.23
CA ASP A 669 38.90 -27.42 4.17
C ASP A 669 40.18 -27.37 3.36
N SER A 670 40.77 -26.18 3.26
CA SER A 670 42.11 -26.03 2.72
C SER A 670 42.96 -26.91 3.61
N GLY A 671 43.21 -28.14 3.15
CA GLY A 671 44.04 -29.09 3.86
C GLY A 671 45.34 -28.42 4.24
N PRO A 672 45.99 -28.86 5.33
CA PRO A 672 47.21 -28.25 5.81
C PRO A 672 48.17 -28.04 4.63
N GLU A 673 48.48 -26.77 4.40
CA GLU A 673 49.46 -26.34 3.42
C GLU A 673 50.71 -27.22 3.63
N PRO A 674 51.19 -27.95 2.62
CA PRO A 674 52.32 -28.84 2.79
C PRO A 674 53.51 -28.00 3.28
N GLN A 675 53.89 -28.21 4.53
CA GLN A 675 55.10 -27.62 5.09
C GLN A 675 56.26 -28.13 4.23
N LEU A 676 56.78 -27.25 3.38
CA LEU A 676 58.07 -27.43 2.74
C LEU A 676 59.10 -27.45 3.86
N ILE A 677 59.49 -28.66 4.26
CA ILE A 677 60.68 -28.91 5.06
C ILE A 677 61.87 -28.49 4.18
N ALA A 678 62.55 -27.42 4.59
CA ALA A 678 63.85 -27.01 4.09
C ALA A 678 64.96 -27.61 4.97
#